data_AF-A0A2T3ARF1-F1
#
_entry.id   AF-A0A2T3ARF1-F1
#
_cell.length_a   1.000
_cell.length_b   1.000
_cell.length_c   1.000
_cell.angle_alpha   90.00
_cell.angle_beta   90.00
_cell.angle_gamma   90.00
#
_symmetry.space_group_name_H-M   'P 1'
#
loop_
_entity.id
_entity.type
_entity.pdbx_description
1 polymer ?
#
loop_
_entity_poly.entity_id
_entity_poly.type
_entity_poly.pdbx_seq_one_letter_code
_entity_poly.pdbx_strand_id
1 'polypeptide(L)'
;MTPLFPRSTRDHFVEPPSILERLIAGLPSGLAAQMQRLWDRQSYNPVATNSWRPPKSLRHIQGNWNLRRLLSLPHIFVVLWVLLLLWGERWVFQRSIEDCEWGKWERWPTGATPHHLVFLADPQLTDPHTYPGRPWPLSTLTVLHTDNYMKRSYIQLQKGLRPDTLFFLGDLFDGGREWKTAHGNTIDPAWANGMRPSGEQAYAETWGKRYGEDFWLQEYDRFGRIFYKFWGLGGYEAGPFQRGRKIISSLPGNHDLGFGEFIKVPVRNRFETYFGEGNRVDVIGNHTFVSVDTVSLSAGSSEHGTEEITKPVEDFLSGVQVAKRKAVARELSFQAGNERVLQYPHVAEDLEKVDFAHLPTLDPGPQSAEFPTILLTHVPLYRSPGTPCGPHREHWPPSTPPKGQSSPVNPDDRNAIPIAKGYQYQNVLSDADSNRLVSTVGNVVSVFSGDDHDYCEIVHPPEKNNAREITVKSMSWAMGIRKPGFLMLSMWNPVGPDGEPLHSMHTGHGTGAAVGSSTIESHLCLLPDQLSIFIRYGIFLGISLISLILRAILTPILNLQPFSSPAPSNNNNNDSSLLPTSNKNFKRREDYDLDNRDHHSSNSSTSSTSSNTNLTSLAPRSSAARSSSTRSISPAKGYGIPSSHVRFHTPSPPTPNPNLNYNFDPADDRSSSSSADDSTGKSRRGSVLGLVWREIWTSVWRVAWIVFAVYLYLVWFG
;
A
#
# COMPACT_ATOMS: atom_id res chain seq x y z
N MET A 1 34.63 48.93 -29.39
CA MET A 1 35.63 49.36 -28.38
C MET A 1 36.21 48.12 -27.72
N THR A 2 37.51 48.12 -27.45
CA THR A 2 38.29 46.98 -26.92
C THR A 2 38.36 46.99 -25.38
N PRO A 3 38.85 45.92 -24.71
CA PRO A 3 38.23 45.43 -23.46
C PRO A 3 39.06 45.63 -22.17
N LEU A 4 38.46 45.26 -21.02
CA LEU A 4 39.17 44.97 -19.77
C LEU A 4 38.61 43.72 -19.05
N PHE A 5 39.47 42.74 -18.84
CA PHE A 5 39.40 41.69 -17.81
C PHE A 5 40.40 42.05 -16.66
N PRO A 6 40.60 41.24 -15.61
CA PRO A 6 39.61 40.72 -14.65
C PRO A 6 40.03 40.97 -13.17
N ARG A 7 39.08 40.85 -12.23
CA ARG A 7 39.32 40.64 -10.78
C ARG A 7 38.13 39.87 -10.19
N SER A 8 38.27 38.98 -9.21
CA SER A 8 39.46 38.31 -8.64
C SER A 8 39.00 36.95 -8.14
N THR A 9 39.74 35.87 -8.41
CA THR A 9 39.52 34.63 -7.66
C THR A 9 39.92 34.84 -6.20
N ARG A 10 39.18 34.20 -5.30
CA ARG A 10 39.55 34.07 -3.89
C ARG A 10 39.13 32.68 -3.44
N ASP A 11 40.03 31.73 -3.65
CA ASP A 11 39.81 30.33 -3.31
C ASP A 11 39.65 30.20 -1.79
N HIS A 12 38.40 30.13 -1.34
CA HIS A 12 38.11 29.55 -0.04
C HIS A 12 38.31 28.05 -0.16
N PHE A 13 39.38 27.56 0.47
CA PHE A 13 39.70 26.14 0.54
C PHE A 13 38.62 25.41 1.34
N VAL A 14 37.55 24.99 0.68
CA VAL A 14 36.49 24.19 1.28
C VAL A 14 37.08 22.82 1.59
N GLU A 15 37.29 22.54 2.87
CA GLU A 15 37.71 21.20 3.31
C GLU A 15 36.68 20.17 2.80
N PRO A 16 37.13 19.05 2.21
CA PRO A 16 36.21 18.05 1.69
C PRO A 16 35.36 17.52 2.84
N PRO A 17 34.00 17.56 2.74
CA PRO A 17 33.13 17.22 3.87
C PRO A 17 33.47 15.84 4.39
N SER A 18 33.54 15.72 5.71
CA SER A 18 34.00 14.52 6.39
C SER A 18 33.14 13.31 6.02
N ILE A 19 33.68 12.10 6.22
CA ILE A 19 32.93 10.86 5.99
C ILE A 19 31.62 10.86 6.82
N LEU A 20 31.62 11.49 7.99
CA LEU A 20 30.45 11.64 8.84
C LEU A 20 29.40 12.60 8.22
N GLU A 21 29.81 13.76 7.70
CA GLU A 21 28.90 14.71 7.05
C GLU A 21 28.31 14.13 5.76
N ARG A 22 29.09 13.37 4.99
CA ARG A 22 28.59 12.64 3.81
C ARG A 22 27.56 11.58 4.18
N LEU A 23 27.75 10.90 5.31
CA LEU A 23 26.76 9.95 5.84
C LEU A 23 25.50 10.66 6.36
N ILE A 24 25.62 11.82 7.02
CA ILE A 24 24.48 12.61 7.49
C ILE A 24 23.68 13.20 6.32
N ALA A 25 24.35 13.68 5.27
CA ALA A 25 23.71 14.16 4.04
C ALA A 25 22.98 13.05 3.25
N GLY A 26 23.35 11.77 3.46
CA GLY A 26 22.66 10.61 2.91
C GLY A 26 21.40 10.17 3.69
N LEU A 27 21.06 10.84 4.81
CA LEU A 27 19.87 10.51 5.59
C LEU A 27 18.63 11.29 5.11
N PRO A 28 17.41 10.76 5.31
CA PRO A 28 16.16 11.49 5.04
C PRO A 28 16.15 12.86 5.73
N SER A 29 15.71 13.90 5.02
CA SER A 29 15.91 15.31 5.39
C SER A 29 15.47 15.68 6.82
N GLY A 30 14.36 15.12 7.32
CA GLY A 30 13.91 15.35 8.69
C GLY A 30 14.83 14.75 9.77
N LEU A 31 15.52 13.65 9.45
CA LEU A 31 16.45 12.96 10.35
C LEU A 31 17.84 13.62 10.30
N ALA A 32 18.31 13.99 9.10
CA ALA A 32 19.50 14.83 8.93
C ALA A 32 19.37 16.16 9.70
N ALA A 33 18.24 16.87 9.54
CA ALA A 33 17.98 18.12 10.25
C ALA A 33 17.87 17.97 11.78
N GLN A 34 17.43 16.81 12.29
CA GLN A 34 17.48 16.52 13.73
C GLN A 34 18.91 16.28 14.22
N MET A 35 19.71 15.49 13.49
CA MET A 35 21.10 15.22 13.87
C MET A 35 21.97 16.49 13.81
N GLN A 36 21.79 17.32 12.78
CA GLN A 36 22.53 18.57 12.64
C GLN A 36 22.18 19.58 13.75
N ARG A 37 20.90 19.73 14.11
CA ARG A 37 20.47 20.53 15.28
C ARG A 37 20.96 19.99 16.62
N LEU A 38 21.27 18.69 16.74
CA LEU A 38 21.91 18.12 17.94
C LEU A 38 23.42 18.42 17.95
N TRP A 39 24.06 18.44 16.77
CA TRP A 39 25.47 18.75 16.60
C TRP A 39 25.78 20.24 16.85
N ASP A 40 25.02 21.16 16.25
CA ASP A 40 25.15 22.61 16.47
C ASP A 40 24.99 22.99 17.95
N ARG A 41 24.19 22.21 18.69
CA ARG A 41 23.95 22.36 20.13
C ARG A 41 25.09 21.83 21.01
N GLN A 42 26.06 21.12 20.43
CA GLN A 42 27.34 20.76 21.08
C GLN A 42 28.49 21.71 20.65
N SER A 43 28.39 22.34 19.47
CA SER A 43 29.39 23.29 18.96
C SER A 43 29.56 24.56 19.80
N TYR A 44 28.53 24.98 20.55
CA TYR A 44 28.55 26.17 21.40
C TYR A 44 28.85 25.87 22.88
N ASN A 45 30.14 25.82 23.23
CA ASN A 45 30.60 25.85 24.62
C ASN A 45 31.09 27.26 25.00
N PRO A 46 30.34 28.05 25.79
CA PRO A 46 30.89 29.25 26.42
C PRO A 46 31.86 28.87 27.55
N VAL A 47 33.02 29.51 27.60
CA VAL A 47 34.00 29.30 28.67
C VAL A 47 33.49 29.93 29.97
N ALA A 48 33.04 29.09 30.91
CA ALA A 48 32.61 29.51 32.24
C ALA A 48 33.09 28.51 33.31
N THR A 49 33.85 29.00 34.29
CA THR A 49 34.43 28.20 35.37
C THR A 49 33.42 27.91 36.48
N ASN A 50 32.76 26.76 36.43
CA ASN A 50 32.10 26.20 37.62
C ASN A 50 32.03 24.68 37.60
N SER A 51 32.30 24.02 38.73
CA SER A 51 32.55 22.58 38.83
C SER A 51 31.27 21.75 38.87
N TRP A 52 30.51 21.72 37.77
CA TRP A 52 29.23 21.04 37.67
C TRP A 52 29.40 19.50 37.71
N ARG A 53 29.00 18.88 38.83
CA ARG A 53 28.99 17.41 38.97
C ARG A 53 27.76 16.85 38.23
N PRO A 54 27.91 16.03 37.17
CA PRO A 54 26.77 15.54 36.40
C PRO A 54 25.88 14.60 37.24
N PRO A 55 24.55 14.58 36.98
CA PRO A 55 23.60 13.77 37.75
C PRO A 55 23.89 12.27 37.63
N LYS A 56 23.52 11.51 38.66
CA LYS A 56 23.87 10.08 38.81
C LYS A 56 23.41 9.20 37.64
N SER A 57 22.34 9.57 36.93
CA SER A 57 21.85 8.88 35.74
C SER A 57 22.83 8.90 34.55
N LEU A 58 23.48 10.04 34.28
CA LEU A 58 24.42 10.18 33.15
C LEU A 58 25.77 9.51 33.42
N ARG A 59 26.17 9.37 34.69
CA ARG A 59 27.39 8.65 35.08
C ARG A 59 27.37 7.15 34.75
N HIS A 60 26.20 6.56 34.50
CA HIS A 60 26.10 5.16 34.03
C HIS A 60 26.21 4.99 32.51
N ILE A 61 26.23 6.08 31.73
CA ILE A 61 26.31 6.03 30.26
C ILE A 61 27.76 6.18 29.75
N GLN A 62 28.65 6.79 30.54
CA GLN A 62 30.10 6.76 30.32
C GLN A 62 30.75 5.46 30.84
N GLY A 63 30.20 4.29 30.45
CA GLY A 63 30.62 2.97 30.94
C GLY A 63 30.82 1.96 29.81
N ASN A 64 32.06 1.83 29.33
CA ASN A 64 32.53 0.84 28.35
C ASN A 64 31.60 0.59 27.14
N TRP A 65 31.87 1.31 26.04
CA TRP A 65 31.57 0.86 24.67
C TRP A 65 32.44 -0.36 24.30
N ASN A 66 32.27 -1.45 25.05
CA ASN A 66 32.94 -2.72 24.77
C ASN A 66 32.44 -3.22 23.41
N LEU A 67 33.31 -3.20 22.40
CA LEU A 67 32.99 -3.67 21.05
C LEU A 67 32.44 -5.11 21.07
N ARG A 68 32.93 -5.94 22.01
CA ARG A 68 32.46 -7.31 22.30
C ARG A 68 31.00 -7.40 22.82
N ARG A 69 30.41 -6.32 23.34
CA ARG A 69 28.99 -6.24 23.71
C ARG A 69 28.10 -5.79 22.56
N LEU A 70 28.59 -4.90 21.69
CA LEU A 70 27.89 -4.49 20.47
C LEU A 70 27.85 -5.62 19.44
N LEU A 71 28.97 -6.35 19.27
CA LEU A 71 29.07 -7.57 18.46
C LEU A 71 28.47 -8.82 19.15
N SER A 72 27.45 -8.65 19.98
CA SER A 72 26.77 -9.77 20.64
C SER A 72 25.62 -10.29 19.79
N LEU A 73 25.45 -11.63 19.76
CA LEU A 73 24.60 -12.33 18.80
C LEU A 73 23.17 -11.75 18.62
N PRO A 74 22.43 -11.33 19.68
CA PRO A 74 21.12 -10.70 19.51
C PRO A 74 21.19 -9.35 18.78
N HIS A 75 22.20 -8.52 19.04
CA HIS A 75 22.37 -7.23 18.34
C HIS A 75 22.75 -7.43 16.88
N ILE A 76 23.55 -8.46 16.56
CA ILE A 76 23.83 -8.86 15.18
C ILE A 76 22.53 -9.27 14.47
N PHE A 77 21.70 -10.10 15.11
CA PHE A 77 20.38 -10.45 14.55
C PHE A 77 19.46 -9.25 14.38
N VAL A 78 19.44 -8.29 15.32
CA VAL A 78 18.68 -7.04 15.16
C VAL A 78 19.13 -6.26 13.91
N VAL A 79 20.44 -6.07 13.71
CA VAL A 79 20.96 -5.35 12.53
C VAL A 79 20.61 -6.10 11.25
N LEU A 80 20.82 -7.42 11.20
CA LEU A 80 20.48 -8.24 10.03
C LEU A 80 18.97 -8.23 9.73
N TRP A 81 18.11 -8.25 10.75
CA TRP A 81 16.66 -8.11 10.58
C TRP A 81 16.27 -6.72 10.05
N VAL A 82 16.86 -5.64 10.57
CA VAL A 82 16.59 -4.28 10.06
C VAL A 82 17.00 -4.17 8.59
N LEU A 83 18.15 -4.73 8.20
CA LEU A 83 18.58 -4.78 6.80
C LEU A 83 17.66 -5.65 5.92
N LEU A 84 17.19 -6.80 6.43
CA LEU A 84 16.27 -7.69 5.71
C LEU A 84 14.89 -7.05 5.51
N LEU A 85 14.39 -6.32 6.51
CA LEU A 85 13.14 -5.56 6.41
C LEU A 85 13.29 -4.33 5.51
N LEU A 86 14.42 -3.62 5.53
CA LEU A 86 14.68 -2.54 4.56
C LEU A 86 14.79 -3.07 3.13
N TRP A 87 15.38 -4.25 2.94
CA TRP A 87 15.39 -4.92 1.65
C TRP A 87 13.97 -5.27 1.16
N GLY A 88 13.21 -6.00 1.97
CA GLY A 88 11.90 -6.54 1.56
C GLY A 88 10.77 -5.51 1.56
N GLU A 89 10.74 -4.56 2.49
CA GLU A 89 9.70 -3.53 2.57
C GLU A 89 10.00 -2.28 1.71
N ARG A 90 11.25 -2.08 1.24
CA ARG A 90 11.67 -0.87 0.50
C ARG A 90 12.50 -1.13 -0.75
N TRP A 91 13.71 -1.65 -0.61
CA TRP A 91 14.69 -1.64 -1.70
C TRP A 91 14.30 -2.55 -2.87
N VAL A 92 13.59 -3.66 -2.61
CA VAL A 92 13.13 -4.55 -3.68
C VAL A 92 12.08 -3.88 -4.58
N PHE A 93 11.18 -3.08 -4.02
CA PHE A 93 10.18 -2.30 -4.78
C PHE A 93 10.80 -1.14 -5.56
N GLN A 94 11.84 -0.50 -5.00
CA GLN A 94 12.59 0.52 -5.71
C GLN A 94 13.30 -0.10 -6.91
N ARG A 95 14.06 -1.18 -6.69
CA ARG A 95 14.85 -1.85 -7.72
C ARG A 95 13.99 -2.43 -8.86
N SER A 96 12.85 -3.04 -8.56
CA SER A 96 11.95 -3.55 -9.60
C SER A 96 11.45 -2.47 -10.55
N ILE A 97 11.34 -1.22 -10.08
CA ILE A 97 10.98 -0.07 -10.91
C ILE A 97 12.19 0.51 -11.65
N GLU A 98 13.36 0.57 -10.98
CA GLU A 98 14.63 0.96 -11.61
C GLU A 98 14.97 0.04 -12.79
N ASP A 99 14.77 -1.28 -12.66
CA ASP A 99 15.03 -2.26 -13.72
C ASP A 99 14.14 -2.03 -14.98
N CYS A 100 13.05 -1.25 -14.88
CA CYS A 100 12.10 -0.94 -15.98
C CYS A 100 12.25 0.47 -16.60
N GLU A 101 13.22 1.27 -16.14
CA GLU A 101 13.49 2.65 -16.58
C GLU A 101 13.50 2.82 -18.13
N TRP A 102 12.72 3.77 -18.64
CA TRP A 102 12.37 3.92 -20.08
C TRP A 102 13.56 3.80 -21.04
N GLY A 103 14.63 4.58 -20.79
CA GLY A 103 15.85 4.61 -21.61
C GLY A 103 16.69 3.33 -21.61
N LYS A 104 16.27 2.26 -20.92
CA LYS A 104 16.88 0.92 -21.02
C LYS A 104 16.31 0.07 -22.15
N TRP A 105 15.11 0.40 -22.64
CA TRP A 105 14.39 -0.44 -23.60
C TRP A 105 13.80 0.31 -24.79
N GLU A 106 13.43 1.59 -24.65
CA GLU A 106 12.88 2.40 -25.75
C GLU A 106 13.95 2.79 -26.80
N ARG A 107 13.57 2.82 -28.09
CA ARG A 107 14.52 2.88 -29.22
C ARG A 107 14.25 4.01 -30.20
N TRP A 108 13.88 5.17 -29.66
CA TRP A 108 13.58 6.35 -30.46
C TRP A 108 14.84 7.08 -30.99
N PRO A 109 14.74 7.80 -32.12
CA PRO A 109 15.84 8.62 -32.63
C PRO A 109 16.32 9.71 -31.67
N THR A 110 17.57 10.15 -31.83
CA THR A 110 18.15 11.25 -31.04
C THR A 110 17.33 12.54 -31.16
N GLY A 111 16.79 13.02 -30.04
CA GLY A 111 15.94 14.22 -30.00
C GLY A 111 14.43 13.94 -30.06
N ALA A 112 14.01 12.67 -30.16
CA ALA A 112 12.62 12.30 -29.94
C ALA A 112 12.15 12.62 -28.51
N THR A 113 10.90 13.03 -28.39
CA THR A 113 10.22 13.27 -27.10
C THR A 113 9.01 12.35 -27.01
N PRO A 114 9.19 11.06 -26.65
CA PRO A 114 8.08 10.14 -26.50
C PRO A 114 7.16 10.56 -25.35
N HIS A 115 5.88 10.19 -25.48
CA HIS A 115 4.91 10.21 -24.40
C HIS A 115 5.01 8.92 -23.60
N HIS A 116 5.13 9.02 -22.28
CA HIS A 116 5.30 7.86 -21.39
C HIS A 116 3.99 7.50 -20.69
N LEU A 117 3.35 6.40 -21.11
CA LEU A 117 2.07 5.91 -20.58
C LEU A 117 2.24 4.57 -19.83
N VAL A 118 1.46 4.39 -18.76
CA VAL A 118 1.37 3.12 -18.02
C VAL A 118 -0.06 2.61 -17.96
N PHE A 119 -0.25 1.32 -18.21
CA PHE A 119 -1.49 0.59 -17.89
C PHE A 119 -1.32 -0.19 -16.59
N LEU A 120 -2.22 0.02 -15.64
CA LEU A 120 -2.44 -0.86 -14.49
C LEU A 120 -3.68 -1.71 -14.77
N ALA A 121 -3.63 -3.00 -14.49
CA ALA A 121 -4.78 -3.91 -14.57
C ALA A 121 -5.01 -4.58 -13.22
N ASP A 122 -6.26 -4.90 -12.93
CA ASP A 122 -6.71 -5.71 -11.79
C ASP A 122 -6.00 -5.39 -10.47
N PRO A 123 -6.04 -4.13 -9.97
CA PRO A 123 -5.69 -3.87 -8.58
C PRO A 123 -6.63 -4.62 -7.63
N GLN A 124 -7.88 -4.90 -8.05
CA GLN A 124 -8.91 -5.70 -7.38
C GLN A 124 -8.81 -5.60 -5.85
N LEU A 125 -9.18 -4.42 -5.34
CA LEU A 125 -9.01 -4.06 -3.93
C LEU A 125 -9.65 -5.11 -3.02
N THR A 126 -8.80 -5.91 -2.38
CA THR A 126 -9.25 -7.10 -1.64
C THR A 126 -10.12 -6.74 -0.46
N ASP A 127 -11.26 -7.37 -0.31
CA ASP A 127 -12.31 -6.94 0.62
C ASP A 127 -13.09 -8.18 1.18
N PRO A 128 -14.28 -8.04 1.79
CA PRO A 128 -15.09 -9.16 2.26
C PRO A 128 -15.63 -10.11 1.17
N HIS A 129 -15.55 -9.75 -0.12
CA HIS A 129 -15.86 -10.60 -1.26
C HIS A 129 -14.70 -11.56 -1.56
N THR A 130 -13.46 -11.06 -1.63
CA THR A 130 -12.26 -11.86 -1.93
C THR A 130 -12.11 -13.07 -1.01
N TYR A 131 -12.25 -12.80 0.30
CA TYR A 131 -12.06 -13.66 1.47
C TYR A 131 -13.36 -14.13 2.17
N PRO A 132 -14.35 -14.82 1.56
CA PRO A 132 -15.60 -15.15 2.23
C PRO A 132 -15.37 -15.92 3.53
N GLY A 133 -15.94 -15.42 4.63
CA GLY A 133 -15.79 -16.01 5.96
C GLY A 133 -14.40 -15.84 6.63
N ARG A 134 -13.42 -15.15 6.02
CA ARG A 134 -12.08 -14.97 6.63
C ARG A 134 -12.19 -14.18 7.95
N PRO A 135 -11.84 -14.76 9.11
CA PRO A 135 -12.11 -14.15 10.40
C PRO A 135 -11.17 -12.98 10.70
N TRP A 136 -11.62 -12.08 11.57
CA TRP A 136 -10.72 -11.09 12.21
C TRP A 136 -9.72 -11.82 13.13
N PRO A 137 -8.44 -11.41 13.19
CA PRO A 137 -7.81 -10.28 12.51
C PRO A 137 -7.26 -10.60 11.10
N LEU A 138 -7.35 -11.85 10.62
CA LEU A 138 -6.73 -12.28 9.36
C LEU A 138 -7.27 -11.52 8.14
N SER A 139 -8.56 -11.21 8.09
CA SER A 139 -9.15 -10.37 7.03
C SER A 139 -8.52 -8.97 7.01
N THR A 140 -8.49 -8.26 8.15
CA THR A 140 -7.85 -6.93 8.25
C THR A 140 -6.36 -6.95 7.91
N LEU A 141 -5.63 -7.99 8.33
CA LEU A 141 -4.21 -8.17 7.97
C LEU A 141 -4.00 -8.48 6.48
N THR A 142 -4.96 -9.12 5.83
CA THR A 142 -4.92 -9.37 4.37
C THR A 142 -4.95 -8.03 3.63
N VAL A 143 -5.99 -7.23 3.88
CA VAL A 143 -6.17 -5.90 3.26
C VAL A 143 -4.96 -4.99 3.53
N LEU A 144 -4.46 -4.98 4.77
CA LEU A 144 -3.29 -4.19 5.14
C LEU A 144 -2.01 -4.56 4.33
N HIS A 145 -1.87 -5.81 3.89
CA HIS A 145 -0.71 -6.27 3.12
C HIS A 145 -0.89 -6.21 1.61
N THR A 146 -2.11 -6.27 1.08
CA THR A 146 -2.41 -5.99 -0.34
C THR A 146 -2.36 -4.49 -0.62
N ASP A 147 -3.03 -3.66 0.19
CA ASP A 147 -2.97 -2.19 0.11
C ASP A 147 -1.53 -1.68 0.15
N ASN A 148 -0.73 -2.11 1.15
CA ASN A 148 0.66 -1.65 1.27
C ASN A 148 1.57 -2.15 0.15
N TYR A 149 1.32 -3.32 -0.44
CA TYR A 149 2.03 -3.78 -1.63
C TYR A 149 1.78 -2.84 -2.80
N MET A 150 0.50 -2.64 -3.15
CA MET A 150 0.08 -1.80 -4.27
C MET A 150 0.56 -0.36 -4.11
N LYS A 151 0.37 0.22 -2.91
CA LYS A 151 0.82 1.55 -2.54
C LYS A 151 2.34 1.73 -2.68
N ARG A 152 3.15 0.76 -2.23
CA ARG A 152 4.62 0.83 -2.36
C ARG A 152 5.05 0.75 -3.82
N SER A 153 4.51 -0.22 -4.57
CA SER A 153 4.75 -0.34 -6.02
C SER A 153 4.40 0.96 -6.75
N TYR A 154 3.22 1.52 -6.49
CA TYR A 154 2.74 2.77 -7.11
C TYR A 154 3.58 3.99 -6.70
N ILE A 155 3.98 4.12 -5.43
CA ILE A 155 4.85 5.22 -4.98
C ILE A 155 6.22 5.17 -5.66
N GLN A 156 6.79 3.98 -5.90
CA GLN A 156 8.06 3.87 -6.60
C GLN A 156 7.89 4.11 -8.11
N LEU A 157 6.82 3.58 -8.73
CA LEU A 157 6.43 3.84 -10.12
C LEU A 157 6.30 5.35 -10.39
N GLN A 158 5.56 6.09 -9.55
CA GLN A 158 5.40 7.53 -9.68
C GLN A 158 6.71 8.32 -9.50
N LYS A 159 7.64 7.83 -8.68
CA LYS A 159 8.95 8.51 -8.46
C LYS A 159 9.98 8.21 -9.54
N GLY A 160 10.11 6.94 -9.94
CA GLY A 160 11.15 6.47 -10.85
C GLY A 160 10.77 6.65 -12.32
N LEU A 161 9.53 6.32 -12.68
CA LEU A 161 9.08 6.33 -14.08
C LEU A 161 8.30 7.60 -14.44
N ARG A 162 7.67 8.26 -13.46
CA ARG A 162 6.95 9.55 -13.60
C ARG A 162 6.05 9.67 -14.86
N PRO A 163 5.20 8.67 -15.18
CA PRO A 163 4.50 8.61 -16.46
C PRO A 163 3.59 9.83 -16.71
N ASP A 164 3.50 10.30 -17.95
CA ASP A 164 2.61 11.36 -18.39
C ASP A 164 1.14 10.94 -18.29
N THR A 165 0.84 9.69 -18.63
CA THR A 165 -0.52 9.13 -18.53
C THR A 165 -0.52 7.81 -17.79
N LEU A 166 -1.55 7.60 -16.98
CA LEU A 166 -1.82 6.32 -16.36
C LEU A 166 -3.29 5.93 -16.58
N PHE A 167 -3.50 4.75 -17.17
CA PHE A 167 -4.80 4.11 -17.32
C PHE A 167 -4.95 2.94 -16.34
N PHE A 168 -6.16 2.72 -15.85
CA PHE A 168 -6.59 1.44 -15.30
C PHE A 168 -7.45 0.69 -16.33
N LEU A 169 -7.29 -0.62 -16.42
CA LEU A 169 -8.00 -1.51 -17.36
C LEU A 169 -9.06 -2.37 -16.66
N GLY A 170 -9.95 -1.71 -15.91
CA GLY A 170 -11.01 -2.37 -15.13
C GLY A 170 -10.56 -2.99 -13.81
N ASP A 171 -11.54 -3.57 -13.13
CA ASP A 171 -11.45 -4.35 -11.90
C ASP A 171 -10.70 -3.63 -10.77
N LEU A 172 -11.23 -2.45 -10.45
CA LEU A 172 -10.72 -1.58 -9.40
C LEU A 172 -10.97 -2.17 -8.00
N PHE A 173 -12.10 -2.84 -7.84
CA PHE A 173 -12.54 -3.53 -6.62
C PHE A 173 -12.85 -4.99 -6.92
N ASP A 174 -12.75 -5.85 -5.91
CA ASP A 174 -13.21 -7.24 -6.02
C ASP A 174 -14.72 -7.36 -5.73
N GLY A 175 -15.21 -6.77 -4.63
CA GLY A 175 -16.63 -6.73 -4.28
C GLY A 175 -17.41 -5.55 -4.89
N GLY A 176 -16.86 -4.84 -5.89
CA GLY A 176 -17.40 -3.56 -6.40
C GLY A 176 -18.88 -3.61 -6.79
N ARG A 177 -19.28 -4.72 -7.41
CA ARG A 177 -20.65 -5.04 -7.85
C ARG A 177 -21.62 -5.48 -6.75
N GLU A 178 -21.11 -5.88 -5.59
CA GLU A 178 -21.88 -6.59 -4.56
C GLU A 178 -22.42 -5.67 -3.45
N TRP A 179 -21.75 -4.55 -3.21
CA TRP A 179 -22.13 -3.61 -2.16
C TRP A 179 -23.31 -2.74 -2.62
N LYS A 180 -24.42 -2.74 -1.86
CA LYS A 180 -25.65 -2.03 -2.24
C LYS A 180 -25.42 -0.54 -2.52
N THR A 181 -26.21 0.03 -3.40
CA THR A 181 -26.31 1.48 -3.65
C THR A 181 -27.32 2.12 -2.68
N ALA A 182 -27.32 3.45 -2.56
CA ALA A 182 -28.37 4.16 -1.81
C ALA A 182 -29.73 4.10 -2.52
N HIS A 183 -29.75 3.98 -3.84
CA HIS A 183 -30.95 4.05 -4.68
C HIS A 183 -30.96 2.93 -5.74
N GLY A 184 -32.16 2.52 -6.16
CA GLY A 184 -32.36 1.44 -7.16
C GLY A 184 -32.29 0.03 -6.58
N ASN A 185 -32.51 -0.98 -7.44
CA ASN A 185 -32.43 -2.39 -7.07
C ASN A 185 -31.03 -2.97 -7.34
N THR A 186 -30.45 -3.66 -6.37
CA THR A 186 -29.17 -4.38 -6.50
C THR A 186 -29.27 -5.88 -6.16
N ILE A 187 -30.50 -6.41 -6.05
CA ILE A 187 -30.76 -7.84 -5.85
C ILE A 187 -30.54 -8.57 -7.19
N ASP A 188 -29.92 -9.74 -7.15
CA ASP A 188 -29.74 -10.60 -8.33
C ASP A 188 -31.11 -10.97 -8.93
N PRO A 189 -31.28 -11.01 -10.27
CA PRO A 189 -32.58 -11.24 -10.88
C PRO A 189 -33.09 -12.66 -10.60
N ALA A 190 -34.41 -12.82 -10.48
CA ALA A 190 -35.00 -14.07 -9.97
C ALA A 190 -34.75 -15.33 -10.83
N TRP A 191 -34.38 -15.16 -12.11
CA TRP A 191 -33.96 -16.25 -12.99
C TRP A 191 -32.51 -16.70 -12.75
N ALA A 192 -31.66 -15.85 -12.15
CA ALA A 192 -30.27 -16.16 -11.80
C ALA A 192 -30.11 -16.93 -10.48
N ASN A 193 -31.23 -17.26 -9.81
CA ASN A 193 -31.23 -17.98 -8.55
C ASN A 193 -30.49 -19.32 -8.66
N GLY A 194 -29.48 -19.52 -7.81
CA GLY A 194 -28.66 -20.74 -7.80
C GLY A 194 -27.50 -20.75 -8.80
N MET A 195 -27.35 -19.75 -9.68
CA MET A 195 -26.21 -19.65 -10.60
C MET A 195 -24.89 -19.24 -9.94
N ARG A 196 -24.96 -18.52 -8.80
CA ARG A 196 -23.77 -18.14 -8.01
C ARG A 196 -22.91 -19.35 -7.62
N PRO A 197 -21.58 -19.22 -7.56
CA PRO A 197 -20.71 -20.22 -6.94
C PRO A 197 -21.17 -20.61 -5.54
N SER A 198 -21.16 -21.91 -5.22
CA SER A 198 -21.68 -22.45 -3.96
C SER A 198 -20.97 -21.89 -2.70
N GLY A 199 -19.71 -21.47 -2.84
CA GLY A 199 -18.96 -20.78 -1.79
C GLY A 199 -19.46 -19.37 -1.47
N GLU A 200 -20.11 -18.69 -2.43
CA GLU A 200 -20.68 -17.34 -2.26
C GLU A 200 -22.15 -17.35 -1.85
N GLN A 201 -22.93 -18.34 -2.30
CA GLN A 201 -24.37 -18.44 -2.02
C GLN A 201 -24.69 -18.31 -0.52
N ALA A 202 -23.84 -18.87 0.35
CA ALA A 202 -23.98 -18.79 1.81
C ALA A 202 -23.73 -17.38 2.39
N TYR A 203 -23.05 -16.49 1.66
CA TYR A 203 -22.71 -15.13 2.11
C TYR A 203 -23.50 -14.02 1.41
N ALA A 204 -24.01 -14.22 0.19
CA ALA A 204 -24.72 -13.19 -0.58
C ALA A 204 -25.85 -12.48 0.21
N GLU A 205 -26.67 -13.23 0.97
CA GLU A 205 -27.71 -12.65 1.82
C GLU A 205 -27.13 -11.85 3.01
N THR A 206 -25.99 -12.29 3.56
CA THR A 206 -25.28 -11.59 4.65
C THR A 206 -24.60 -10.33 4.13
N TRP A 207 -24.00 -10.38 2.94
CA TRP A 207 -23.42 -9.23 2.23
C TRP A 207 -24.49 -8.15 2.01
N GLY A 208 -25.63 -8.51 1.42
CA GLY A 208 -26.75 -7.59 1.21
C GLY A 208 -27.40 -7.06 2.49
N LYS A 209 -27.14 -7.64 3.66
CA LYS A 209 -27.56 -7.13 4.98
C LYS A 209 -26.49 -6.25 5.66
N ARG A 210 -25.22 -6.40 5.31
CA ARG A 210 -24.08 -5.84 6.04
C ARG A 210 -23.32 -4.73 5.30
N TYR A 211 -23.29 -4.78 3.97
CA TYR A 211 -22.50 -3.89 3.13
C TYR A 211 -23.40 -3.13 2.15
N GLY A 212 -23.30 -1.80 2.18
CA GLY A 212 -24.04 -0.88 1.34
C GLY A 212 -23.17 0.29 0.92
N GLU A 213 -23.78 1.41 0.56
CA GLU A 213 -23.07 2.49 -0.12
C GLU A 213 -21.97 3.10 0.76
N ASP A 214 -22.22 3.31 2.05
CA ASP A 214 -21.20 3.77 3.02
C ASP A 214 -19.95 2.88 3.03
N PHE A 215 -20.08 1.58 2.76
CA PHE A 215 -18.95 0.65 2.67
C PHE A 215 -18.23 0.83 1.32
N TRP A 216 -18.96 0.84 0.21
CA TRP A 216 -18.38 1.08 -1.12
C TRP A 216 -17.64 2.43 -1.21
N LEU A 217 -18.16 3.48 -0.56
CA LEU A 217 -17.50 4.79 -0.47
C LEU A 217 -16.21 4.77 0.36
N GLN A 218 -16.11 3.90 1.38
CA GLN A 218 -14.86 3.68 2.11
C GLN A 218 -13.82 2.94 1.25
N GLU A 219 -14.26 2.03 0.38
CA GLU A 219 -13.39 1.37 -0.60
C GLU A 219 -12.92 2.36 -1.68
N TYR A 220 -13.80 3.25 -2.17
CA TYR A 220 -13.43 4.35 -3.07
C TYR A 220 -12.37 5.28 -2.46
N ASP A 221 -12.54 5.69 -1.20
CA ASP A 221 -11.50 6.43 -0.46
C ASP A 221 -10.24 5.58 -0.22
N ARG A 222 -10.32 4.24 -0.11
CA ARG A 222 -9.15 3.36 -0.05
C ARG A 222 -8.38 3.37 -1.37
N PHE A 223 -9.06 3.25 -2.51
CA PHE A 223 -8.50 3.42 -3.85
C PHE A 223 -7.82 4.79 -4.00
N GLY A 224 -8.52 5.88 -3.67
CA GLY A 224 -7.98 7.23 -3.73
C GLY A 224 -6.75 7.46 -2.83
N ARG A 225 -6.70 6.83 -1.66
CA ARG A 225 -5.54 6.87 -0.74
C ARG A 225 -4.34 6.05 -1.22
N ILE A 226 -4.53 5.05 -2.08
CA ILE A 226 -3.45 4.23 -2.66
C ILE A 226 -2.93 4.87 -3.96
N PHE A 227 -3.82 5.36 -4.81
CA PHE A 227 -3.49 5.84 -6.16
C PHE A 227 -3.50 7.38 -6.25
N TYR A 228 -4.67 8.01 -6.31
CA TYR A 228 -4.81 9.46 -6.56
C TYR A 228 -3.94 10.33 -5.64
N LYS A 229 -3.89 9.99 -4.33
CA LYS A 229 -3.11 10.69 -3.31
C LYS A 229 -1.62 10.85 -3.63
N PHE A 230 -1.04 9.91 -4.39
CA PHE A 230 0.39 9.88 -4.70
C PHE A 230 0.72 10.28 -6.15
N TRP A 231 -0.28 10.62 -6.95
CA TRP A 231 -0.12 11.05 -8.35
C TRP A 231 0.88 12.21 -8.53
N GLY A 232 0.82 13.21 -7.64
CA GLY A 232 1.72 14.36 -7.66
C GLY A 232 3.20 14.07 -7.38
N LEU A 233 3.56 12.83 -6.96
CA LEU A 233 4.97 12.45 -6.76
C LEU A 233 5.78 12.41 -8.07
N GLY A 234 5.13 12.23 -9.22
CA GLY A 234 5.78 12.30 -10.53
C GLY A 234 5.99 13.73 -11.06
N GLY A 235 5.47 14.74 -10.36
CA GLY A 235 5.31 16.12 -10.83
C GLY A 235 3.90 16.42 -11.34
N TYR A 236 3.64 17.68 -11.70
CA TYR A 236 2.38 18.13 -12.32
C TYR A 236 2.55 18.56 -13.78
N GLU A 237 3.76 18.99 -14.15
CA GLU A 237 4.18 19.20 -15.53
C GLU A 237 4.22 17.86 -16.28
N ALA A 238 3.83 17.86 -17.55
CA ALA A 238 3.93 16.73 -18.46
C ALA A 238 5.04 16.95 -19.49
N GLY A 239 5.35 15.91 -20.27
CA GLY A 239 6.22 15.99 -21.42
C GLY A 239 5.76 17.01 -22.47
N PRO A 240 6.65 17.40 -23.41
CA PRO A 240 6.33 18.35 -24.47
C PRO A 240 5.05 17.98 -25.24
N PHE A 241 4.32 19.03 -25.67
CA PHE A 241 3.09 18.94 -26.46
C PHE A 241 1.92 18.22 -25.77
N GLN A 242 1.98 17.93 -24.46
CA GLN A 242 0.87 17.35 -23.69
C GLN A 242 0.03 18.41 -22.96
N ARG A 243 -1.27 18.14 -22.77
CA ARG A 243 -2.20 18.98 -21.99
C ARG A 243 -2.04 18.87 -20.46
N GLY A 244 -0.91 18.38 -19.97
CA GLY A 244 -0.70 18.00 -18.57
C GLY A 244 -0.91 16.50 -18.30
N ARG A 245 -0.45 16.03 -17.14
CA ARG A 245 -0.43 14.60 -16.80
C ARG A 245 -1.85 14.07 -16.52
N LYS A 246 -2.23 12.94 -17.10
CA LYS A 246 -3.57 12.32 -16.97
C LYS A 246 -3.55 11.04 -16.12
N ILE A 247 -4.53 10.90 -15.22
CA ILE A 247 -4.86 9.62 -14.58
C ILE A 247 -6.31 9.27 -14.91
N ILE A 248 -6.53 8.08 -15.48
CA ILE A 248 -7.81 7.66 -16.05
C ILE A 248 -8.14 6.27 -15.51
N SER A 249 -9.34 6.14 -14.95
CA SER A 249 -9.79 4.95 -14.22
C SER A 249 -11.27 4.65 -14.46
N SER A 250 -11.80 5.09 -15.60
CA SER A 250 -13.24 5.00 -15.92
C SER A 250 -13.64 3.75 -16.69
N LEU A 251 -12.68 2.98 -17.23
CA LEU A 251 -12.94 1.68 -17.87
C LEU A 251 -13.30 0.67 -16.77
N PRO A 252 -14.54 0.15 -16.72
CA PRO A 252 -14.96 -0.84 -15.72
C PRO A 252 -14.46 -2.24 -16.06
N GLY A 253 -14.39 -3.11 -15.03
CA GLY A 253 -14.32 -4.56 -15.21
C GLY A 253 -15.52 -5.33 -14.64
N ASN A 254 -15.47 -6.67 -14.73
CA ASN A 254 -16.59 -7.51 -14.28
C ASN A 254 -16.78 -7.49 -12.75
N HIS A 255 -15.74 -7.29 -11.96
CA HIS A 255 -15.89 -7.16 -10.50
C HIS A 255 -16.44 -5.79 -10.08
N ASP A 256 -16.25 -4.75 -10.89
CA ASP A 256 -16.82 -3.42 -10.67
C ASP A 256 -18.34 -3.39 -10.92
N LEU A 257 -18.81 -4.03 -12.00
CA LEU A 257 -20.20 -3.90 -12.50
C LEU A 257 -21.07 -5.18 -12.44
N GLY A 258 -20.43 -6.34 -12.46
CA GLY A 258 -21.00 -7.58 -13.01
C GLY A 258 -20.72 -7.70 -14.51
N PHE A 259 -21.24 -8.76 -15.13
CA PHE A 259 -21.03 -9.04 -16.56
C PHE A 259 -22.36 -9.27 -17.29
N GLY A 260 -22.51 -8.68 -18.48
CA GLY A 260 -23.65 -8.89 -19.37
C GLY A 260 -25.02 -8.65 -18.72
N GLU A 261 -25.94 -9.58 -18.95
CA GLU A 261 -27.32 -9.61 -18.42
C GLU A 261 -27.44 -9.59 -16.87
N PHE A 262 -26.33 -9.82 -16.14
CA PHE A 262 -26.29 -9.76 -14.68
C PHE A 262 -25.91 -8.37 -14.14
N ILE A 263 -25.61 -7.39 -15.00
CA ILE A 263 -25.22 -6.03 -14.59
C ILE A 263 -26.43 -5.31 -13.99
N LYS A 264 -26.20 -4.71 -12.82
CA LYS A 264 -27.21 -3.94 -12.08
C LYS A 264 -27.06 -2.47 -12.48
N VAL A 265 -28.03 -1.91 -13.20
CA VAL A 265 -28.00 -0.50 -13.66
C VAL A 265 -27.61 0.50 -12.55
N PRO A 266 -28.09 0.39 -11.29
CA PRO A 266 -27.65 1.30 -10.22
C PRO A 266 -26.15 1.18 -9.86
N VAL A 267 -25.56 -0.02 -10.01
CA VAL A 267 -24.12 -0.26 -9.77
C VAL A 267 -23.29 0.40 -10.86
N ARG A 268 -23.67 0.26 -12.14
CA ARG A 268 -23.02 0.97 -13.26
C ARG A 268 -23.12 2.48 -13.07
N ASN A 269 -24.33 3.00 -12.85
CA ASN A 269 -24.54 4.43 -12.64
C ASN A 269 -23.73 4.96 -11.43
N ARG A 270 -23.55 4.17 -10.36
CA ARG A 270 -22.65 4.52 -9.24
C ARG A 270 -21.20 4.58 -9.70
N PHE A 271 -20.69 3.54 -10.37
CA PHE A 271 -19.30 3.52 -10.85
C PHE A 271 -19.01 4.72 -11.76
N GLU A 272 -19.88 4.96 -12.75
CA GLU A 272 -19.77 6.09 -13.69
C GLU A 272 -19.79 7.46 -12.98
N THR A 273 -20.58 7.60 -11.90
CA THR A 273 -20.63 8.83 -11.08
C THR A 273 -19.29 9.16 -10.39
N TYR A 274 -18.51 8.15 -10.01
CA TYR A 274 -17.29 8.31 -9.20
C TYR A 274 -15.97 8.15 -9.98
N PHE A 275 -16.01 7.49 -11.13
CA PHE A 275 -14.86 7.24 -12.00
C PHE A 275 -14.96 7.87 -13.40
N GLY A 276 -16.16 8.28 -13.82
CA GLY A 276 -16.47 8.75 -15.17
C GLY A 276 -17.00 7.64 -16.07
N GLU A 277 -17.42 8.00 -17.28
CA GLU A 277 -17.98 7.09 -18.29
C GLU A 277 -16.93 6.09 -18.80
N GLY A 278 -17.30 4.81 -18.94
CA GLY A 278 -16.40 3.78 -19.49
C GLY A 278 -16.20 3.86 -21.00
N ASN A 279 -17.23 4.33 -21.71
CA ASN A 279 -17.28 4.50 -23.15
C ASN A 279 -16.78 5.90 -23.55
N ARG A 280 -15.52 6.02 -23.96
CA ARG A 280 -14.91 7.34 -24.23
C ARG A 280 -13.73 7.33 -25.19
N VAL A 281 -13.45 8.50 -25.76
CA VAL A 281 -12.31 8.74 -26.67
C VAL A 281 -11.35 9.77 -26.08
N ASP A 282 -10.06 9.46 -26.10
CA ASP A 282 -8.95 10.38 -25.80
C ASP A 282 -8.05 10.53 -27.02
N VAL A 283 -7.33 11.66 -27.09
CA VAL A 283 -6.07 11.74 -27.84
C VAL A 283 -4.94 12.00 -26.86
N ILE A 284 -3.88 11.19 -26.99
CA ILE A 284 -2.71 11.15 -26.10
C ILE A 284 -1.50 10.79 -26.97
N GLY A 285 -0.39 11.55 -26.90
CA GLY A 285 0.83 11.25 -27.67
C GLY A 285 0.60 11.06 -29.18
N ASN A 286 -0.36 11.78 -29.77
CA ASN A 286 -0.83 11.64 -31.16
C ASN A 286 -1.30 10.22 -31.54
N HIS A 287 -1.95 9.53 -30.59
CA HIS A 287 -2.70 8.30 -30.80
C HIS A 287 -4.14 8.48 -30.32
N THR A 288 -5.09 7.81 -30.98
CA THR A 288 -6.50 7.82 -30.58
C THR A 288 -6.77 6.67 -29.61
N PHE A 289 -7.09 6.95 -28.36
CA PHE A 289 -7.48 5.92 -27.40
C PHE A 289 -9.00 5.80 -27.36
N VAL A 290 -9.54 4.60 -27.52
CA VAL A 290 -10.97 4.30 -27.46
C VAL A 290 -11.19 3.29 -26.35
N SER A 291 -11.80 3.73 -25.25
CA SER A 291 -12.19 2.91 -24.11
C SER A 291 -13.65 2.50 -24.27
N VAL A 292 -13.97 1.24 -24.02
CA VAL A 292 -15.31 0.67 -24.21
C VAL A 292 -15.71 -0.21 -23.03
N ASP A 293 -16.93 -0.01 -22.52
CA ASP A 293 -17.57 -0.88 -21.54
C ASP A 293 -18.00 -2.20 -22.21
N THR A 294 -17.05 -3.12 -22.32
CA THR A 294 -17.27 -4.41 -22.95
C THR A 294 -18.05 -5.39 -22.09
N VAL A 295 -18.17 -5.14 -20.78
CA VAL A 295 -18.98 -5.97 -19.87
C VAL A 295 -20.47 -5.64 -20.03
N SER A 296 -20.85 -4.37 -20.23
CA SER A 296 -22.19 -4.00 -20.67
C SER A 296 -22.49 -4.36 -22.12
N LEU A 297 -21.52 -4.24 -23.05
CA LEU A 297 -21.71 -4.66 -24.46
C LEU A 297 -22.12 -6.14 -24.56
N SER A 298 -21.50 -6.99 -23.74
CA SER A 298 -21.78 -8.44 -23.69
C SER A 298 -23.21 -8.79 -23.23
N ALA A 299 -24.00 -7.81 -22.77
CA ALA A 299 -25.43 -8.01 -22.47
C ALA A 299 -26.30 -8.09 -23.75
N GLY A 300 -25.78 -7.67 -24.92
CA GLY A 300 -26.52 -7.64 -26.19
C GLY A 300 -26.83 -9.01 -26.79
N SER A 301 -26.18 -10.08 -26.33
CA SER A 301 -26.45 -11.47 -26.74
C SER A 301 -27.40 -12.22 -25.79
N SER A 302 -28.11 -11.52 -24.91
CA SER A 302 -29.03 -12.10 -23.92
C SER A 302 -30.41 -12.41 -24.51
N GLU A 303 -31.08 -13.43 -23.96
CA GLU A 303 -32.53 -13.67 -24.19
C GLU A 303 -33.42 -12.80 -23.28
N HIS A 304 -32.83 -12.00 -22.40
CA HIS A 304 -33.51 -11.10 -21.48
C HIS A 304 -33.43 -9.64 -21.96
N GLY A 305 -34.36 -8.79 -21.47
CA GLY A 305 -34.43 -7.38 -21.87
C GLY A 305 -33.29 -6.56 -21.28
N THR A 306 -32.17 -6.44 -22.01
CA THR A 306 -30.94 -5.78 -21.57
C THR A 306 -30.73 -4.36 -22.10
N GLU A 307 -31.74 -3.71 -22.70
CA GLU A 307 -31.60 -2.39 -23.35
C GLU A 307 -31.01 -1.32 -22.42
N GLU A 308 -31.42 -1.24 -21.14
CA GLU A 308 -30.85 -0.27 -20.18
C GLU A 308 -29.36 -0.50 -19.86
N ILE A 309 -28.86 -1.71 -20.12
CA ILE A 309 -27.46 -2.11 -19.94
C ILE A 309 -26.66 -1.78 -21.21
N THR A 310 -27.15 -2.20 -22.39
CA THR A 310 -26.42 -2.07 -23.66
C THR A 310 -26.47 -0.67 -24.26
N LYS A 311 -27.58 0.06 -24.09
CA LYS A 311 -27.83 1.32 -24.80
C LYS A 311 -26.70 2.36 -24.70
N PRO A 312 -26.06 2.63 -23.55
CA PRO A 312 -24.97 3.61 -23.48
C PRO A 312 -23.74 3.25 -24.33
N VAL A 313 -23.41 1.95 -24.47
CA VAL A 313 -22.31 1.51 -25.35
C VAL A 313 -22.74 1.44 -26.81
N GLU A 314 -24.00 1.11 -27.09
CA GLU A 314 -24.58 1.15 -28.46
C GLU A 314 -24.64 2.58 -29.01
N ASP A 315 -25.18 3.53 -28.23
CA ASP A 315 -25.24 4.95 -28.56
C ASP A 315 -23.81 5.50 -28.79
N PHE A 316 -22.85 5.15 -27.93
CA PHE A 316 -21.44 5.50 -28.11
C PHE A 316 -20.83 4.92 -29.39
N LEU A 317 -20.99 3.62 -29.65
CA LEU A 317 -20.43 2.97 -30.83
C LEU A 317 -21.03 3.52 -32.13
N SER A 318 -22.31 3.92 -32.13
CA SER A 318 -22.92 4.63 -33.26
C SER A 318 -22.25 5.98 -33.56
N GLY A 319 -21.78 6.67 -32.52
CA GLY A 319 -21.12 7.98 -32.60
C GLY A 319 -19.59 7.94 -32.66
N VAL A 320 -18.95 6.78 -32.48
CA VAL A 320 -17.50 6.70 -32.18
C VAL A 320 -16.63 7.35 -33.25
N GLN A 321 -16.97 7.19 -34.53
CA GLN A 321 -16.23 7.81 -35.64
C GLN A 321 -16.28 9.35 -35.61
N VAL A 322 -17.43 9.92 -35.22
CA VAL A 322 -17.60 11.37 -35.02
C VAL A 322 -16.80 11.84 -33.80
N ALA A 323 -16.80 11.06 -32.71
CA ALA A 323 -16.03 11.35 -31.50
C ALA A 323 -14.52 11.34 -31.76
N LYS A 324 -14.00 10.35 -32.49
CA LYS A 324 -12.59 10.25 -32.91
C LYS A 324 -12.15 11.49 -33.70
N ARG A 325 -12.86 11.85 -34.77
CA ARG A 325 -12.53 13.03 -35.59
C ARG A 325 -12.59 14.34 -34.80
N LYS A 326 -13.61 14.53 -33.95
CA LYS A 326 -13.70 15.70 -33.05
C LYS A 326 -12.52 15.77 -32.07
N ALA A 327 -12.08 14.64 -31.51
CA ALA A 327 -10.96 14.58 -30.58
C ALA A 327 -9.62 14.89 -31.27
N VAL A 328 -9.34 14.28 -32.42
CA VAL A 328 -8.13 14.53 -33.24
C VAL A 328 -8.09 16.00 -33.70
N ALA A 329 -9.20 16.53 -34.23
CA ALA A 329 -9.27 17.92 -34.66
C ALA A 329 -9.05 18.92 -33.51
N ARG A 330 -9.59 18.64 -32.31
CA ARG A 330 -9.34 19.47 -31.11
C ARG A 330 -7.87 19.43 -30.68
N GLU A 331 -7.19 18.31 -30.85
CA GLU A 331 -5.79 18.15 -30.49
C GLU A 331 -4.84 18.83 -31.46
N LEU A 332 -5.00 18.62 -32.77
CA LEU A 332 -4.26 19.35 -33.81
C LEU A 332 -4.43 20.86 -33.65
N SER A 333 -5.65 21.32 -33.34
CA SER A 333 -5.94 22.74 -33.09
C SER A 333 -5.19 23.29 -31.87
N PHE A 334 -5.07 22.52 -30.79
CA PHE A 334 -4.28 22.88 -29.61
C PHE A 334 -2.77 22.93 -29.91
N GLN A 335 -2.24 21.96 -30.65
CA GLN A 335 -0.83 21.94 -31.06
C GLN A 335 -0.49 23.08 -32.03
N ALA A 336 -1.45 23.51 -32.84
CA ALA A 336 -1.37 24.74 -33.66
C ALA A 336 -1.61 26.04 -32.86
N GLY A 337 -1.73 26.00 -31.54
CA GLY A 337 -1.90 27.17 -30.66
C GLY A 337 -3.29 27.82 -30.69
N ASN A 338 -4.29 27.17 -31.30
CA ASN A 338 -5.63 27.72 -31.56
C ASN A 338 -6.72 26.79 -31.00
N GLU A 339 -7.10 26.88 -29.73
CA GLU A 339 -8.16 25.99 -29.23
C GLU A 339 -9.54 26.33 -29.85
N ARG A 340 -10.00 25.47 -30.76
CA ARG A 340 -11.34 25.53 -31.36
C ARG A 340 -12.39 25.20 -30.29
N VAL A 341 -13.14 26.20 -29.86
CA VAL A 341 -14.29 26.07 -28.95
C VAL A 341 -15.56 26.41 -29.71
N LEU A 342 -16.59 25.57 -29.60
CA LEU A 342 -17.96 25.92 -30.00
C LEU A 342 -18.51 26.95 -29.01
N GLN A 343 -18.50 28.23 -29.43
CA GLN A 343 -19.18 29.29 -28.70
C GLN A 343 -20.62 29.41 -29.20
N TYR A 344 -21.56 28.90 -28.42
CA TYR A 344 -22.98 29.17 -28.64
C TYR A 344 -23.33 30.54 -28.05
N PRO A 345 -24.06 31.41 -28.77
CA PRO A 345 -24.58 32.64 -28.18
C PRO A 345 -25.65 32.29 -27.14
N HIS A 346 -25.66 32.97 -25.99
CA HIS A 346 -26.70 32.82 -24.97
C HIS A 346 -28.00 33.53 -25.38
N VAL A 347 -28.66 33.00 -26.39
CA VAL A 347 -29.92 33.49 -26.97
C VAL A 347 -30.98 32.40 -26.81
N ALA A 348 -32.22 32.80 -26.51
CA ALA A 348 -33.37 31.91 -26.54
C ALA A 348 -34.04 32.00 -27.91
N GLU A 349 -34.22 30.86 -28.57
CA GLU A 349 -34.86 30.74 -29.88
C GLU A 349 -36.07 29.81 -29.79
N ASP A 350 -37.12 30.09 -30.57
CA ASP A 350 -38.29 29.21 -30.65
C ASP A 350 -37.93 27.92 -31.40
N LEU A 351 -38.35 26.75 -30.89
CA LEU A 351 -38.02 25.44 -31.46
C LEU A 351 -38.43 25.29 -32.95
N GLU A 352 -39.45 26.02 -33.40
CA GLU A 352 -39.92 26.04 -34.79
C GLU A 352 -38.96 26.79 -35.76
N LYS A 353 -37.99 27.55 -35.22
CA LYS A 353 -37.05 28.39 -35.97
C LYS A 353 -35.61 27.86 -35.98
N VAL A 354 -35.30 26.89 -35.11
CA VAL A 354 -33.96 26.29 -34.99
C VAL A 354 -33.70 25.35 -36.16
N ASP A 355 -32.66 25.62 -36.94
CA ASP A 355 -32.20 24.69 -37.97
C ASP A 355 -31.39 23.54 -37.35
N PHE A 356 -32.11 22.47 -36.98
CA PHE A 356 -31.51 21.24 -36.45
C PHE A 356 -30.67 20.46 -37.49
N ALA A 357 -30.75 20.78 -38.79
CA ALA A 357 -29.98 20.10 -39.83
C ALA A 357 -28.57 20.71 -40.02
N HIS A 358 -28.40 22.01 -39.75
CA HIS A 358 -27.13 22.73 -39.93
C HIS A 358 -26.50 23.23 -38.62
N LEU A 359 -26.69 22.48 -37.52
CA LEU A 359 -26.09 22.81 -36.23
C LEU A 359 -24.53 22.87 -36.31
N PRO A 360 -23.89 23.95 -35.82
CA PRO A 360 -22.44 24.07 -35.80
C PRO A 360 -21.77 22.89 -35.08
N THR A 361 -20.80 22.24 -35.74
CA THR A 361 -20.10 21.05 -35.26
C THR A 361 -18.58 21.25 -35.28
N LEU A 362 -17.88 20.61 -34.35
CA LEU A 362 -16.41 20.47 -34.37
C LEU A 362 -15.95 19.24 -35.17
N ASP A 363 -16.85 18.49 -35.79
CA ASP A 363 -16.48 17.40 -36.70
C ASP A 363 -15.91 18.00 -38.01
N PRO A 364 -14.63 17.77 -38.35
CA PRO A 364 -14.07 18.19 -39.65
C PRO A 364 -14.62 17.37 -40.84
N GLY A 365 -15.37 16.30 -40.60
CA GLY A 365 -15.95 15.43 -41.62
C GLY A 365 -15.03 14.27 -42.04
N PRO A 366 -15.55 13.26 -42.78
CA PRO A 366 -14.88 11.97 -42.97
C PRO A 366 -13.55 11.96 -43.73
N GLN A 367 -13.09 13.10 -44.26
CA GLN A 367 -11.81 13.24 -44.96
C GLN A 367 -10.72 13.92 -44.09
N SER A 368 -10.96 14.10 -42.80
CA SER A 368 -9.95 14.60 -41.87
C SER A 368 -8.91 13.54 -41.53
N ALA A 369 -7.69 13.97 -41.15
CA ALA A 369 -6.69 13.10 -40.56
C ALA A 369 -7.25 12.30 -39.36
N GLU A 370 -6.75 11.08 -39.21
CA GLU A 370 -7.09 10.15 -38.14
C GLU A 370 -5.79 9.58 -37.56
N PHE A 371 -5.62 9.64 -36.23
CA PHE A 371 -4.46 9.05 -35.58
C PHE A 371 -4.66 7.54 -35.32
N PRO A 372 -3.59 6.72 -35.37
CA PRO A 372 -3.66 5.28 -35.12
C PRO A 372 -4.42 4.97 -33.83
N THR A 373 -5.37 4.03 -33.91
CA THR A 373 -6.32 3.80 -32.80
C THR A 373 -5.87 2.65 -31.90
N ILE A 374 -5.87 2.92 -30.60
CA ILE A 374 -5.61 1.98 -29.53
C ILE A 374 -6.96 1.69 -28.85
N LEU A 375 -7.40 0.44 -28.91
CA LEU A 375 -8.64 -0.02 -28.26
C LEU A 375 -8.31 -0.48 -26.82
N LEU A 376 -9.07 0.00 -25.84
CA LEU A 376 -9.00 -0.45 -24.45
C LEU A 376 -10.30 -1.17 -24.09
N THR A 377 -10.16 -2.39 -23.58
CA THR A 377 -11.24 -3.20 -23.00
C THR A 377 -10.80 -3.68 -21.63
N HIS A 378 -11.72 -4.18 -20.81
CA HIS A 378 -11.32 -5.00 -19.66
C HIS A 378 -11.23 -6.48 -20.08
N VAL A 379 -12.31 -7.01 -20.66
CA VAL A 379 -12.36 -8.38 -21.17
C VAL A 379 -11.59 -8.48 -22.50
N PRO A 380 -10.66 -9.44 -22.66
CA PRO A 380 -9.88 -9.66 -23.87
C PRO A 380 -10.74 -9.97 -25.12
N LEU A 381 -10.27 -9.66 -26.33
CA LEU A 381 -11.04 -9.98 -27.56
C LEU A 381 -11.04 -11.49 -27.86
N TYR A 382 -12.05 -11.96 -28.59
CA TYR A 382 -12.13 -13.36 -29.02
C TYR A 382 -10.89 -13.80 -29.81
N ARG A 383 -10.34 -14.95 -29.39
CA ARG A 383 -9.24 -15.68 -30.03
C ARG A 383 -9.64 -17.14 -30.14
N SER A 384 -9.08 -17.90 -31.08
CA SER A 384 -9.40 -19.32 -31.23
C SER A 384 -8.96 -20.13 -30.00
N PRO A 385 -9.65 -21.24 -29.66
CA PRO A 385 -9.19 -22.17 -28.62
C PRO A 385 -7.73 -22.58 -28.82
N GLY A 386 -6.96 -22.61 -27.74
CA GLY A 386 -5.55 -23.00 -27.80
C GLY A 386 -4.59 -21.98 -28.42
N THR A 387 -5.03 -20.75 -28.75
CA THR A 387 -4.12 -19.68 -29.22
C THR A 387 -3.11 -19.31 -28.13
N PRO A 388 -1.79 -19.55 -28.31
CA PRO A 388 -0.80 -19.35 -27.25
C PRO A 388 -0.58 -17.87 -26.93
N CYS A 389 -0.55 -17.54 -25.63
CA CYS A 389 -0.25 -16.22 -25.09
C CYS A 389 1.24 -15.82 -25.09
N GLY A 390 2.13 -16.75 -25.44
CA GLY A 390 3.57 -16.51 -25.52
C GLY A 390 4.34 -16.72 -24.20
N PRO A 391 5.66 -16.42 -24.20
CA PRO A 391 6.61 -16.84 -23.16
C PRO A 391 6.55 -16.05 -21.85
N HIS A 392 5.79 -14.95 -21.81
CA HIS A 392 5.72 -14.06 -20.64
C HIS A 392 4.56 -14.39 -19.69
N ARG A 393 3.65 -15.30 -20.06
CA ARG A 393 2.60 -15.81 -19.16
C ARG A 393 3.23 -16.69 -18.09
N GLU A 394 3.05 -16.30 -16.83
CA GLU A 394 3.79 -16.80 -15.67
C GLU A 394 3.24 -18.11 -15.10
N HIS A 395 1.90 -18.20 -14.98
CA HIS A 395 1.21 -19.36 -14.43
C HIS A 395 1.24 -20.55 -15.40
N TRP A 396 1.11 -20.25 -16.70
CA TRP A 396 1.16 -21.23 -17.78
C TRP A 396 2.19 -20.86 -18.87
N PRO A 397 3.51 -21.04 -18.60
CA PRO A 397 4.53 -20.80 -19.62
C PRO A 397 4.42 -21.84 -20.76
N PRO A 398 4.80 -21.49 -22.01
CA PRO A 398 4.61 -22.32 -23.20
C PRO A 398 5.03 -23.78 -23.05
N SER A 399 4.26 -24.66 -23.66
CA SER A 399 4.53 -26.09 -23.70
C SER A 399 5.75 -26.37 -24.58
N THR A 400 6.63 -27.29 -24.14
CA THR A 400 7.89 -27.59 -24.83
C THR A 400 7.64 -28.26 -26.18
N PRO A 401 8.17 -27.75 -27.30
CA PRO A 401 7.99 -28.36 -28.62
C PRO A 401 8.47 -29.82 -28.69
N PRO A 402 7.84 -30.67 -29.51
CA PRO A 402 8.32 -32.02 -29.81
C PRO A 402 9.78 -32.05 -30.30
N LYS A 403 10.52 -33.11 -29.95
CA LYS A 403 11.92 -33.26 -30.35
C LYS A 403 12.08 -33.18 -31.88
N GLY A 404 12.77 -32.14 -32.35
CA GLY A 404 12.99 -31.87 -33.77
C GLY A 404 12.16 -30.71 -34.34
N GLN A 405 11.22 -30.15 -33.58
CA GLN A 405 10.50 -28.92 -33.94
C GLN A 405 11.09 -27.70 -33.23
N SER A 406 11.19 -26.59 -33.96
CA SER A 406 11.68 -25.29 -33.45
C SER A 406 10.58 -24.23 -33.32
N SER A 407 9.40 -24.47 -33.89
CA SER A 407 8.21 -23.64 -33.73
C SER A 407 7.61 -23.81 -32.33
N PRO A 408 6.97 -22.77 -31.75
CA PRO A 408 6.10 -22.92 -30.60
C PRO A 408 4.99 -23.95 -30.85
N VAL A 409 4.48 -24.55 -29.77
CA VAL A 409 3.28 -25.39 -29.83
C VAL A 409 2.07 -24.50 -30.12
N ASN A 410 1.25 -24.90 -31.10
CA ASN A 410 0.03 -24.20 -31.50
C ASN A 410 -0.93 -25.21 -32.17
N PRO A 411 -2.14 -25.45 -31.64
CA PRO A 411 -2.68 -24.93 -30.37
C PRO A 411 -1.89 -25.42 -29.14
N ASP A 412 -1.79 -24.56 -28.12
CA ASP A 412 -1.25 -24.86 -26.78
C ASP A 412 -2.29 -24.43 -25.73
N ASP A 413 -3.30 -25.29 -25.51
CA ASP A 413 -4.43 -25.05 -24.59
C ASP A 413 -4.02 -24.72 -23.15
N ARG A 414 -2.78 -25.08 -22.78
CA ARG A 414 -2.20 -24.72 -21.48
C ARG A 414 -1.74 -23.26 -21.45
N ASN A 415 -1.01 -22.80 -22.47
CA ASN A 415 -0.54 -21.42 -22.54
C ASN A 415 -1.63 -20.41 -22.98
N ALA A 416 -2.70 -20.87 -23.63
CA ALA A 416 -3.82 -20.04 -24.07
C ALA A 416 -4.74 -19.55 -22.94
N ILE A 417 -5.49 -18.46 -23.18
CA ILE A 417 -6.65 -18.12 -22.35
C ILE A 417 -7.76 -19.15 -22.65
N PRO A 418 -8.29 -19.89 -21.65
CA PRO A 418 -9.37 -20.83 -21.89
C PRO A 418 -10.67 -20.08 -22.20
N ILE A 419 -11.34 -20.44 -23.30
CA ILE A 419 -12.64 -19.85 -23.67
C ILE A 419 -13.72 -20.46 -22.78
N ALA A 420 -14.01 -19.78 -21.67
CA ALA A 420 -15.02 -20.18 -20.70
C ALA A 420 -15.88 -18.98 -20.28
N LYS A 421 -17.09 -19.28 -19.80
CA LYS A 421 -18.00 -18.31 -19.17
C LYS A 421 -18.69 -18.96 -17.98
N GLY A 422 -19.16 -18.13 -17.05
CA GLY A 422 -19.92 -18.58 -15.89
C GLY A 422 -20.83 -17.47 -15.36
N TYR A 423 -21.23 -17.58 -14.09
CA TYR A 423 -21.99 -16.52 -13.42
C TYR A 423 -21.13 -15.26 -13.29
N GLN A 424 -21.55 -14.17 -13.93
CA GLN A 424 -20.89 -12.86 -13.88
C GLN A 424 -19.44 -12.78 -14.41
N TYR A 425 -18.97 -13.72 -15.24
CA TYR A 425 -17.67 -13.61 -15.92
C TYR A 425 -17.63 -14.33 -17.28
N GLN A 426 -16.74 -13.88 -18.17
CA GLN A 426 -16.40 -14.56 -19.43
C GLN A 426 -15.01 -14.11 -19.93
N ASN A 427 -14.08 -15.05 -20.04
CA ASN A 427 -12.64 -14.78 -20.17
C ASN A 427 -12.20 -14.09 -21.49
N VAL A 428 -13.06 -14.10 -22.50
CA VAL A 428 -12.88 -13.41 -23.80
C VAL A 428 -14.25 -12.98 -24.34
N LEU A 429 -14.33 -11.88 -25.08
CA LEU A 429 -15.57 -11.49 -25.76
C LEU A 429 -16.05 -12.53 -26.78
N SER A 430 -17.30 -12.42 -27.24
CA SER A 430 -17.76 -13.23 -28.36
C SER A 430 -17.05 -12.82 -29.66
N ASP A 431 -16.96 -13.72 -30.63
CA ASP A 431 -16.33 -13.39 -31.91
C ASP A 431 -17.14 -12.33 -32.68
N ALA A 432 -18.47 -12.40 -32.62
CA ALA A 432 -19.36 -11.42 -33.21
C ALA A 432 -19.12 -10.02 -32.63
N ASP A 433 -19.07 -9.89 -31.31
CA ASP A 433 -18.81 -8.61 -30.64
C ASP A 433 -17.39 -8.11 -30.91
N SER A 434 -16.40 -9.01 -30.94
CA SER A 434 -15.00 -8.65 -31.23
C SER A 434 -14.83 -8.10 -32.65
N ASN A 435 -15.41 -8.78 -33.65
CA ASN A 435 -15.38 -8.34 -35.05
C ASN A 435 -16.17 -7.03 -35.23
N ARG A 436 -17.36 -6.94 -34.62
CA ARG A 436 -18.21 -5.74 -34.65
C ARG A 436 -17.52 -4.53 -33.99
N LEU A 437 -16.89 -4.72 -32.84
CA LEU A 437 -16.20 -3.67 -32.10
C LEU A 437 -15.01 -3.12 -32.90
N VAL A 438 -14.11 -3.98 -33.39
CA VAL A 438 -12.91 -3.55 -34.13
C VAL A 438 -13.27 -2.87 -35.45
N SER A 439 -14.27 -3.39 -36.18
CA SER A 439 -14.75 -2.78 -37.43
C SER A 439 -15.50 -1.46 -37.21
N THR A 440 -16.32 -1.33 -36.15
CA THR A 440 -17.05 -0.09 -35.84
C THR A 440 -16.12 1.02 -35.34
N VAL A 441 -15.11 0.67 -34.53
CA VAL A 441 -14.11 1.63 -34.02
C VAL A 441 -13.14 2.07 -35.12
N GLY A 442 -12.74 1.18 -36.04
CA GLY A 442 -11.91 1.48 -37.20
C GLY A 442 -10.46 1.86 -36.86
N ASN A 443 -9.53 1.60 -37.81
CA ASN A 443 -8.10 1.95 -37.70
C ASN A 443 -7.43 1.50 -36.37
N VAL A 444 -7.90 0.38 -35.81
CA VAL A 444 -7.37 -0.21 -34.57
C VAL A 444 -6.06 -0.92 -34.89
N VAL A 445 -4.95 -0.41 -34.37
CA VAL A 445 -3.59 -0.96 -34.57
C VAL A 445 -3.09 -1.75 -33.37
N SER A 446 -3.67 -1.52 -32.18
CA SER A 446 -3.32 -2.24 -30.95
C SER A 446 -4.50 -2.29 -29.99
N VAL A 447 -4.53 -3.31 -29.13
CA VAL A 447 -5.57 -3.55 -28.13
C VAL A 447 -4.92 -3.84 -26.78
N PHE A 448 -5.50 -3.33 -25.69
CA PHE A 448 -5.08 -3.65 -24.33
C PHE A 448 -6.28 -4.08 -23.47
N SER A 449 -6.11 -5.19 -22.75
CA SER A 449 -7.12 -5.86 -21.90
C SER A 449 -6.57 -6.19 -20.50
N GLY A 450 -7.39 -6.69 -19.55
CA GLY A 450 -7.00 -6.98 -18.15
C GLY A 450 -7.31 -8.40 -17.65
N ASP A 451 -8.58 -8.82 -17.74
CA ASP A 451 -9.25 -9.96 -17.02
C ASP A 451 -8.47 -11.28 -16.81
N ASP A 452 -7.48 -11.65 -17.64
CA ASP A 452 -6.70 -12.89 -17.45
C ASP A 452 -5.76 -12.88 -16.23
N HIS A 453 -5.53 -11.70 -15.62
CA HIS A 453 -4.57 -11.41 -14.54
C HIS A 453 -3.08 -11.71 -14.86
N ASP A 454 -2.77 -12.49 -15.89
CA ASP A 454 -1.42 -12.81 -16.36
C ASP A 454 -1.14 -12.14 -17.72
N TYR A 455 0.13 -12.10 -18.13
CA TYR A 455 0.49 -11.48 -19.42
C TYR A 455 0.11 -12.41 -20.57
N CYS A 456 -0.74 -11.94 -21.48
CA CYS A 456 -1.05 -12.63 -22.72
C CYS A 456 -0.81 -11.70 -23.92
N GLU A 457 0.01 -12.12 -24.89
CA GLU A 457 0.25 -11.35 -26.11
C GLU A 457 -0.08 -12.17 -27.35
N ILE A 458 -0.93 -11.63 -28.21
CA ILE A 458 -1.32 -12.24 -29.49
C ILE A 458 -1.38 -11.19 -30.60
N VAL A 459 -1.32 -11.65 -31.85
CA VAL A 459 -1.71 -10.86 -33.02
C VAL A 459 -2.99 -11.48 -33.56
N HIS A 460 -4.03 -10.65 -33.71
CA HIS A 460 -5.33 -11.08 -34.24
C HIS A 460 -5.30 -11.37 -35.74
N PRO A 461 -6.31 -12.06 -36.31
CA PRO A 461 -6.42 -12.26 -37.75
C PRO A 461 -6.92 -10.98 -38.48
N PRO A 462 -6.92 -10.95 -39.83
CA PRO A 462 -7.21 -9.75 -40.61
C PRO A 462 -8.59 -9.10 -40.37
N GLU A 463 -9.59 -9.88 -39.96
CA GLU A 463 -10.95 -9.42 -39.65
C GLU A 463 -10.97 -8.46 -38.44
N LYS A 464 -9.94 -8.52 -37.61
CA LYS A 464 -9.67 -7.62 -36.48
C LYS A 464 -8.42 -6.77 -36.75
N ASN A 465 -8.27 -6.32 -38.00
CA ASN A 465 -7.19 -5.47 -38.54
C ASN A 465 -5.76 -6.04 -38.43
N ASN A 466 -5.57 -7.30 -38.04
CA ASN A 466 -4.29 -7.82 -37.52
C ASN A 466 -3.77 -7.07 -36.28
N ALA A 467 -4.67 -6.51 -35.46
CA ALA A 467 -4.27 -5.74 -34.28
C ALA A 467 -3.52 -6.63 -33.27
N ARG A 468 -2.42 -6.10 -32.71
CA ARG A 468 -1.70 -6.74 -31.61
C ARG A 468 -2.44 -6.48 -30.30
N GLU A 469 -2.83 -7.53 -29.59
CA GLU A 469 -3.43 -7.42 -28.26
C GLU A 469 -2.42 -7.83 -27.18
N ILE A 470 -2.35 -7.03 -26.11
CA ILE A 470 -1.77 -7.46 -24.83
C ILE A 470 -2.83 -7.41 -23.74
N THR A 471 -3.11 -8.56 -23.13
CA THR A 471 -3.75 -8.63 -21.81
C THR A 471 -2.69 -8.32 -20.75
N VAL A 472 -2.94 -7.26 -19.98
CA VAL A 472 -2.00 -6.68 -19.03
C VAL A 472 -2.06 -7.44 -17.71
N LYS A 473 -0.90 -7.92 -17.27
CA LYS A 473 -0.74 -8.64 -16.02
C LYS A 473 -1.17 -7.79 -14.81
N SER A 474 -1.96 -8.39 -13.91
CA SER A 474 -2.47 -7.76 -12.69
C SER A 474 -1.35 -7.12 -11.87
N MET A 475 -1.63 -5.95 -11.29
CA MET A 475 -0.72 -5.28 -10.35
C MET A 475 -0.87 -5.76 -8.89
N SER A 476 -1.82 -6.67 -8.62
CA SER A 476 -2.16 -7.18 -7.29
C SER A 476 -1.54 -8.56 -7.03
N TRP A 477 -0.88 -8.73 -5.87
CA TRP A 477 -0.25 -10.01 -5.50
C TRP A 477 -1.23 -11.06 -4.95
N ALA A 478 -2.52 -10.73 -4.85
CA ALA A 478 -3.56 -11.66 -4.41
C ALA A 478 -4.09 -12.56 -5.54
N MET A 479 -3.84 -12.19 -6.81
CA MET A 479 -4.59 -12.70 -7.97
C MET A 479 -3.87 -13.83 -8.71
N GLY A 480 -3.56 -14.90 -7.97
CA GLY A 480 -3.00 -16.16 -8.47
C GLY A 480 -1.53 -16.13 -8.91
N ILE A 481 -1.02 -14.97 -9.32
CA ILE A 481 0.33 -14.76 -9.87
C ILE A 481 1.40 -14.55 -8.80
N ARG A 482 2.65 -14.94 -9.09
CA ARG A 482 3.78 -14.82 -8.16
C ARG A 482 4.54 -13.51 -8.31
N LYS A 483 4.55 -12.91 -9.50
CA LYS A 483 5.19 -11.62 -9.80
C LYS A 483 4.19 -10.69 -10.50
N PRO A 484 3.37 -9.91 -9.77
CA PRO A 484 2.52 -8.88 -10.36
C PRO A 484 3.26 -7.93 -11.30
N GLY A 485 2.55 -7.22 -12.15
CA GLY A 485 3.17 -6.35 -13.15
C GLY A 485 2.37 -5.11 -13.48
N PHE A 486 2.84 -4.43 -14.52
CA PHE A 486 2.12 -3.40 -15.25
C PHE A 486 2.73 -3.26 -16.65
N LEU A 487 1.95 -2.77 -17.62
CA LEU A 487 2.45 -2.53 -18.97
C LEU A 487 2.88 -1.08 -19.13
N MET A 488 4.10 -0.88 -19.62
CA MET A 488 4.62 0.43 -20.02
C MET A 488 4.47 0.60 -21.52
N LEU A 489 4.13 1.81 -21.95
CA LEU A 489 3.93 2.18 -23.35
C LEU A 489 4.68 3.49 -23.63
N SER A 490 5.72 3.42 -24.46
CA SER A 490 6.42 4.59 -24.97
C SER A 490 5.86 4.88 -26.37
N MET A 491 5.35 6.09 -26.60
CA MET A 491 4.64 6.45 -27.83
C MET A 491 5.25 7.69 -28.47
N TRP A 492 5.53 7.65 -29.77
CA TRP A 492 6.04 8.79 -30.50
C TRP A 492 5.50 8.80 -31.94
N ASN A 493 4.53 9.67 -32.20
CA ASN A 493 3.95 9.92 -33.51
C ASN A 493 4.03 11.42 -33.87
N PRO A 494 5.13 11.89 -34.50
CA PRO A 494 5.24 13.28 -34.95
C PRO A 494 4.37 13.53 -36.18
N VAL A 495 3.41 14.46 -36.09
CA VAL A 495 2.44 14.79 -37.16
C VAL A 495 2.50 16.26 -37.57
N GLY A 496 2.06 16.55 -38.79
CA GLY A 496 1.94 17.91 -39.34
C GLY A 496 0.71 18.67 -38.81
N PRO A 497 0.54 19.96 -39.17
CA PRO A 497 -0.63 20.76 -38.81
C PRO A 497 -1.96 20.27 -39.42
N ASP A 498 -1.85 19.48 -40.48
CA ASP A 498 -2.92 18.71 -41.13
C ASP A 498 -3.28 17.42 -40.38
N GLY A 499 -2.31 16.86 -39.64
CA GLY A 499 -2.39 15.59 -38.92
C GLY A 499 -1.69 14.42 -39.60
N GLU A 500 -1.01 14.66 -40.73
CA GLU A 500 -0.29 13.61 -41.45
C GLU A 500 1.06 13.27 -40.79
N PRO A 501 1.52 11.99 -40.78
CA PRO A 501 2.79 11.61 -40.16
C PRO A 501 4.00 12.26 -40.85
N LEU A 502 4.85 12.95 -40.09
CA LEU A 502 6.00 13.68 -40.62
C LEU A 502 7.14 12.77 -41.09
N HIS A 503 7.23 11.54 -40.59
CA HIS A 503 8.33 10.62 -40.87
C HIS A 503 7.87 9.16 -41.02
N SER A 504 8.23 8.51 -42.13
CA SER A 504 8.23 7.04 -42.23
C SER A 504 9.52 6.48 -41.61
N MET A 505 9.44 5.83 -40.45
CA MET A 505 10.63 5.51 -39.63
C MET A 505 10.95 4.02 -39.52
N HIS A 506 12.20 3.64 -39.79
CA HIS A 506 12.68 2.30 -39.46
C HIS A 506 12.95 2.19 -37.95
N THR A 507 12.03 1.57 -37.21
CA THR A 507 12.26 1.16 -35.81
C THR A 507 13.37 0.10 -35.74
N GLY A 508 14.22 0.15 -34.71
CA GLY A 508 15.42 -0.69 -34.58
C GLY A 508 15.20 -2.20 -34.35
N HIS A 509 14.00 -2.72 -34.60
CA HIS A 509 13.65 -4.13 -34.50
C HIS A 509 13.75 -4.77 -35.89
N GLY A 510 14.91 -5.39 -36.16
CA GLY A 510 15.29 -5.83 -37.51
C GLY A 510 14.47 -6.99 -38.08
N THR A 511 13.40 -6.67 -38.80
CA THR A 511 12.85 -7.51 -39.88
C THR A 511 13.00 -6.73 -41.21
N GLY A 512 13.64 -7.37 -42.20
CA GLY A 512 14.10 -6.71 -43.42
C GLY A 512 13.03 -6.42 -44.48
N ALA A 513 11.87 -5.89 -44.09
CA ALA A 513 10.80 -5.51 -45.00
C ALA A 513 10.21 -4.14 -44.58
N ALA A 514 9.88 -3.30 -45.56
CA ALA A 514 9.29 -1.99 -45.34
C ALA A 514 7.79 -2.10 -44.99
N VAL A 515 7.51 -2.51 -43.76
CA VAL A 515 6.19 -2.40 -43.12
C VAL A 515 6.12 -1.06 -42.37
N GLY A 516 4.92 -0.52 -42.17
CA GLY A 516 4.69 0.79 -41.55
C GLY A 516 5.42 0.95 -40.20
N SER A 517 5.95 2.15 -39.97
CA SER A 517 6.76 2.49 -38.80
C SER A 517 5.95 2.42 -37.51
N SER A 518 6.36 1.58 -36.55
CA SER A 518 5.69 1.52 -35.26
C SER A 518 5.91 2.83 -34.49
N THR A 519 4.81 3.54 -34.22
CA THR A 519 4.76 4.75 -33.39
C THR A 519 4.65 4.43 -31.89
N ILE A 520 4.71 3.15 -31.53
CA ILE A 520 4.51 2.61 -30.18
C ILE A 520 5.56 1.53 -29.89
N GLU A 521 6.15 1.56 -28.70
CA GLU A 521 6.91 0.44 -28.12
C GLU A 521 6.34 0.09 -26.72
N SER A 522 6.26 -1.21 -26.41
CA SER A 522 5.61 -1.72 -25.18
C SER A 522 6.54 -2.60 -24.35
N HIS A 523 6.56 -2.43 -23.02
CA HIS A 523 7.43 -3.18 -22.11
C HIS A 523 6.69 -3.63 -20.83
N LEU A 524 6.71 -4.93 -20.55
CA LEU A 524 6.18 -5.50 -19.31
C LEU A 524 7.14 -5.22 -18.14
N CYS A 525 6.70 -4.42 -17.17
CA CYS A 525 7.42 -4.28 -15.90
C CYS A 525 6.90 -5.29 -14.86
N LEU A 526 7.82 -5.94 -14.14
CA LEU A 526 7.49 -6.93 -13.09
C LEU A 526 7.82 -6.38 -11.70
N LEU A 527 6.83 -6.47 -10.81
CA LEU A 527 6.89 -6.08 -9.41
C LEU A 527 7.43 -7.21 -8.51
N PRO A 528 7.77 -6.93 -7.23
CA PRO A 528 8.36 -7.92 -6.34
C PRO A 528 7.44 -9.10 -6.00
N ASP A 529 8.00 -10.29 -5.84
CA ASP A 529 7.28 -11.46 -5.33
C ASP A 529 7.11 -11.37 -3.80
N GLN A 530 5.94 -10.92 -3.36
CA GLN A 530 5.62 -10.69 -1.95
C GLN A 530 5.69 -11.96 -1.09
N LEU A 531 5.28 -13.11 -1.63
CA LEU A 531 5.36 -14.38 -0.90
C LEU A 531 6.81 -14.86 -0.77
N SER A 532 7.67 -14.64 -1.77
CA SER A 532 9.12 -14.90 -1.62
C SER A 532 9.78 -14.01 -0.57
N ILE A 533 9.31 -12.76 -0.40
CA ILE A 533 9.76 -11.88 0.69
C ILE A 533 9.35 -12.48 2.05
N PHE A 534 8.07 -12.86 2.21
CA PHE A 534 7.58 -13.50 3.44
C PHE A 534 8.25 -14.86 3.74
N ILE A 535 8.53 -15.68 2.72
CA ILE A 535 9.28 -16.94 2.88
C ILE A 535 10.70 -16.66 3.39
N ARG A 536 11.38 -15.63 2.87
CA ARG A 536 12.72 -15.21 3.37
C ARG A 536 12.67 -14.73 4.81
N TYR A 537 11.64 -13.99 5.21
CA TYR A 537 11.42 -13.63 6.62
C TYR A 537 11.21 -14.88 7.49
N GLY A 538 10.39 -15.84 7.06
CA GLY A 538 10.16 -17.10 7.77
C GLY A 538 11.42 -17.96 7.94
N ILE A 539 12.22 -18.10 6.88
CA ILE A 539 13.51 -18.80 6.93
C ILE A 539 14.48 -18.09 7.89
N PHE A 540 14.59 -16.76 7.81
CA PHE A 540 15.49 -16.00 8.69
C PHE A 540 15.03 -15.99 10.15
N LEU A 541 13.73 -16.08 10.42
CA LEU A 541 13.17 -16.32 11.75
C LEU A 541 13.56 -17.69 12.30
N GLY A 542 13.48 -18.75 11.49
CA GLY A 542 13.97 -20.08 11.85
C GLY A 542 15.45 -20.07 12.22
N ILE A 543 16.29 -19.49 11.36
CA ILE A 543 17.75 -19.35 11.60
C ILE A 543 18.02 -18.53 12.87
N SER A 544 17.31 -17.42 13.08
CA SER A 544 17.43 -16.58 14.27
C SER A 544 17.11 -17.36 15.55
N LEU A 545 15.95 -18.02 15.60
CA LEU A 545 15.50 -18.76 16.77
C LEU A 545 16.44 -19.94 17.10
N ILE A 546 16.80 -20.75 16.10
CA ILE A 546 17.74 -21.87 16.28
C ILE A 546 19.09 -21.37 16.81
N SER A 547 19.63 -20.29 16.25
CA SER A 547 20.92 -19.73 16.66
C SER A 547 20.90 -19.18 18.10
N LEU A 548 19.81 -18.52 18.50
CA LEU A 548 19.65 -17.98 19.85
C LEU A 548 19.41 -19.10 20.89
N ILE A 549 18.64 -20.13 20.54
CA ILE A 549 18.41 -21.32 21.38
C ILE A 549 19.71 -22.11 21.56
N LEU A 550 20.43 -22.40 20.47
CA LEU A 550 21.72 -23.10 20.52
C LEU A 550 22.73 -22.31 21.36
N ARG A 551 22.82 -20.99 21.19
CA ARG A 551 23.66 -20.13 22.05
C ARG A 551 23.26 -20.28 23.52
N ALA A 552 21.97 -20.20 23.86
CA ALA A 552 21.50 -20.29 25.24
C ALA A 552 21.80 -21.65 25.88
N ILE A 553 21.71 -22.76 25.13
CA ILE A 553 22.12 -24.11 25.56
C ILE A 553 23.63 -24.19 25.77
N LEU A 554 24.42 -23.58 24.88
CA LEU A 554 25.88 -23.55 24.98
C LEU A 554 26.41 -22.60 26.06
N THR A 555 25.65 -21.59 26.50
CA THR A 555 26.05 -20.64 27.56
C THR A 555 26.54 -21.32 28.84
N PRO A 556 25.79 -22.25 29.49
CA PRO A 556 26.27 -22.99 30.66
C PRO A 556 27.33 -24.06 30.35
N ILE A 557 27.47 -24.50 29.10
CA ILE A 557 28.43 -25.55 28.70
C ILE A 557 29.82 -24.95 28.44
N LEU A 558 29.87 -23.80 27.77
CA LEU A 558 31.09 -23.10 27.35
C LEU A 558 31.45 -21.90 28.24
N ASN A 559 30.76 -21.74 29.39
CA ASN A 559 30.92 -20.62 30.33
C ASN A 559 30.85 -19.22 29.66
N LEU A 560 29.96 -19.06 28.67
CA LEU A 560 29.75 -17.77 28.01
C LEU A 560 29.11 -16.77 29.00
N GLN A 561 29.40 -15.47 28.85
CA GLN A 561 28.68 -14.47 29.65
C GLN A 561 27.18 -14.47 29.27
N PRO A 562 26.27 -14.69 30.23
CA PRO A 562 24.84 -14.66 29.98
C PRO A 562 24.35 -13.22 29.75
N PHE A 563 23.36 -13.09 28.89
CA PHE A 563 22.62 -11.84 28.66
C PHE A 563 21.54 -11.60 29.69
N SER A 564 20.98 -12.67 30.23
CA SER A 564 20.06 -12.63 31.36
C SER A 564 20.82 -12.18 32.62
N SER A 565 20.37 -11.08 33.22
CA SER A 565 20.86 -10.69 34.55
C SER A 565 20.61 -11.85 35.53
N PRO A 566 21.53 -12.15 36.46
CA PRO A 566 21.20 -13.01 37.59
C PRO A 566 19.98 -12.43 38.31
N ALA A 567 19.12 -13.30 38.85
CA ALA A 567 18.03 -12.80 39.70
C ALA A 567 18.67 -12.15 40.94
N PRO A 568 18.06 -11.11 41.52
CA PRO A 568 18.47 -10.65 42.84
C PRO A 568 18.28 -11.83 43.81
N SER A 569 19.39 -12.43 44.23
CA SER A 569 19.39 -13.42 45.30
C SER A 569 19.10 -12.68 46.59
N ASN A 570 17.99 -13.01 47.26
CA ASN A 570 17.75 -12.64 48.65
C ASN A 570 18.67 -13.45 49.59
N ASN A 571 19.98 -13.33 49.36
CA ASN A 571 21.05 -13.72 50.28
C ASN A 571 21.79 -12.43 50.63
N ASN A 572 21.41 -11.81 51.74
CA ASN A 572 22.33 -10.95 52.47
C ASN A 572 23.47 -11.84 52.97
N ASN A 573 24.60 -11.83 52.27
CA ASN A 573 25.92 -12.20 52.78
C ASN A 573 26.96 -11.56 51.86
N ASN A 574 27.42 -10.37 52.23
CA ASN A 574 28.49 -9.66 51.54
C ASN A 574 29.83 -10.28 51.95
N ASP A 575 30.43 -11.06 51.07
CA ASP A 575 31.86 -11.39 51.15
C ASP A 575 32.51 -11.26 49.77
N SER A 576 33.13 -10.10 49.53
CA SER A 576 34.04 -9.87 48.41
C SER A 576 35.17 -8.94 48.87
N SER A 577 36.28 -9.55 49.26
CA SER A 577 37.40 -8.91 49.95
C SER A 577 38.05 -7.78 49.13
N LEU A 578 38.09 -6.57 49.70
CA LEU A 578 38.82 -5.42 49.14
C LEU A 578 39.53 -4.62 50.24
N LEU A 579 40.66 -5.14 50.74
CA LEU A 579 41.64 -4.38 51.51
C LEU A 579 43.08 -4.81 51.14
N PRO A 580 43.93 -3.90 50.62
CA PRO A 580 45.37 -4.02 50.80
C PRO A 580 45.73 -3.70 52.25
N THR A 581 46.73 -4.38 52.80
CA THR A 581 47.08 -4.29 54.22
C THR A 581 47.98 -3.10 54.56
N SER A 582 47.80 -2.54 55.76
CA SER A 582 48.84 -1.78 56.45
C SER A 582 48.68 -1.96 57.96
N ASN A 583 49.61 -2.70 58.57
CA ASN A 583 49.57 -3.03 59.99
C ASN A 583 50.07 -1.87 60.85
N LYS A 584 49.29 -1.46 61.84
CA LYS A 584 49.83 -0.93 63.11
C LYS A 584 49.00 -1.42 64.30
N ASN A 585 49.56 -2.39 65.01
CA ASN A 585 49.14 -2.71 66.37
C ASN A 585 49.35 -1.48 67.27
N PHE A 586 48.51 -1.29 68.29
CA PHE A 586 48.97 -1.17 69.68
C PHE A 586 47.85 -1.45 70.69
N LYS A 587 48.25 -1.78 71.93
CA LYS A 587 47.45 -2.37 73.02
C LYS A 587 46.65 -1.34 73.86
N ARG A 588 45.70 -1.87 74.65
CA ARG A 588 45.24 -1.43 76.00
C ARG A 588 44.47 -0.08 76.01
N ARG A 589 43.15 -0.04 76.27
CA ARG A 589 42.37 -0.32 77.52
C ARG A 589 42.71 0.64 78.68
N GLU A 590 41.71 0.91 79.52
CA GLU A 590 41.65 1.94 80.58
C GLU A 590 41.41 3.37 79.98
N ASP A 591 40.51 4.22 80.52
CA ASP A 591 39.65 4.05 81.71
C ASP A 591 38.28 4.77 81.63
N TYR A 592 37.44 4.62 82.66
CA TYR A 592 36.14 5.31 82.83
C TYR A 592 36.24 6.46 83.87
N ASP A 593 35.65 7.63 83.53
CA ASP A 593 34.86 8.53 84.42
C ASP A 593 34.35 9.71 83.54
N LEU A 594 33.06 10.12 83.58
CA LEU A 594 32.45 11.13 84.47
C LEU A 594 33.16 12.50 84.40
N ASP A 595 32.48 13.64 84.18
CA ASP A 595 31.19 14.08 84.72
C ASP A 595 30.55 15.27 83.89
N ASN A 596 29.30 15.66 84.22
CA ASN A 596 28.55 16.88 83.82
C ASN A 596 28.18 17.06 82.32
N ARG A 597 26.93 17.41 81.94
CA ARG A 597 26.15 18.66 82.20
C ARG A 597 26.83 19.90 81.56
N ASP A 598 26.18 20.73 80.75
CA ASP A 598 24.75 21.08 80.74
C ASP A 598 24.21 21.70 79.43
N HIS A 599 22.87 21.74 79.33
CA HIS A 599 22.00 22.73 78.65
C HIS A 599 22.16 23.19 77.17
N HIS A 600 21.07 22.94 76.40
CA HIS A 600 20.52 23.72 75.27
C HIS A 600 21.28 23.70 73.91
N SER A 601 20.62 23.91 72.75
CA SER A 601 19.24 24.35 72.47
C SER A 601 18.54 23.63 71.28
N SER A 602 17.27 23.26 71.48
CA SER A 602 16.13 23.21 70.50
C SER A 602 16.40 22.93 69.00
N ASN A 603 15.88 21.83 68.42
CA ASN A 603 14.50 21.65 67.87
C ASN A 603 14.24 22.46 66.57
N SER A 604 13.50 22.00 65.55
CA SER A 604 12.58 20.84 65.39
C SER A 604 12.89 20.13 64.04
N SER A 605 12.54 18.88 63.72
CA SER A 605 11.24 18.15 63.81
C SER A 605 10.13 18.80 62.95
N THR A 606 9.33 18.10 62.13
CA THR A 606 9.29 16.67 61.80
C THR A 606 8.60 16.40 60.45
N SER A 607 8.44 15.12 60.12
CA SER A 607 7.78 14.55 58.94
C SER A 607 6.27 14.87 58.75
N SER A 608 5.77 14.34 57.62
CA SER A 608 4.45 13.69 57.41
C SER A 608 3.18 14.51 57.10
N THR A 609 2.87 14.56 55.79
CA THR A 609 1.69 13.95 55.13
C THR A 609 0.24 14.33 55.51
N SER A 610 -0.57 14.58 54.46
CA SER A 610 -2.06 14.53 54.38
C SER A 610 -2.83 15.71 55.03
N SER A 611 -4.03 16.10 54.57
CA SER A 611 -4.68 15.94 53.26
C SER A 611 -5.90 16.88 53.11
N ASN A 612 -6.43 16.97 51.88
CA ASN A 612 -7.83 17.26 51.52
C ASN A 612 -8.46 18.68 51.60
N THR A 613 -9.44 18.84 50.70
CA THR A 613 -10.66 19.68 50.75
C THR A 613 -10.60 21.21 50.85
N ASN A 614 -10.78 21.86 49.69
CA ASN A 614 -11.96 22.67 49.33
C ASN A 614 -12.54 23.78 50.24
N LEU A 615 -12.80 24.92 49.58
CA LEU A 615 -14.02 25.78 49.58
C LEU A 615 -13.93 27.25 50.09
N THR A 616 -14.34 28.15 49.18
CA THR A 616 -15.06 29.45 49.36
C THR A 616 -14.42 30.72 49.95
N SER A 617 -14.29 31.72 49.05
CA SER A 617 -14.46 33.19 49.27
C SER A 617 -13.37 33.92 50.07
N LEU A 618 -12.99 35.18 49.82
CA LEU A 618 -13.67 36.32 49.16
C LEU A 618 -12.75 37.08 48.18
N ALA A 619 -13.33 37.88 47.28
CA ALA A 619 -12.62 38.95 46.54
C ALA A 619 -12.84 40.32 47.24
N PRO A 620 -12.07 41.38 46.95
CA PRO A 620 -12.49 42.27 45.85
C PRO A 620 -11.38 43.07 45.11
N ARG A 621 -11.67 43.49 43.86
CA ARG A 621 -11.06 44.64 43.11
C ARG A 621 -9.53 44.51 42.82
N SER A 622 -8.90 45.13 41.81
CA SER A 622 -9.22 45.92 40.59
C SER A 622 -7.86 46.19 39.89
N SER A 623 -7.66 46.56 38.62
CA SER A 623 -8.53 46.88 37.45
C SER A 623 -7.68 47.07 36.18
N ALA A 624 -8.28 46.83 34.99
CA ALA A 624 -7.84 47.28 33.65
C ALA A 624 -6.50 46.69 33.10
N ALA A 625 -6.26 46.61 31.78
CA ALA A 625 -7.07 46.92 30.59
C ALA A 625 -6.93 45.79 29.53
N ARG A 626 -7.99 45.45 28.75
CA ARG A 626 -8.20 45.77 27.30
C ARG A 626 -7.05 45.35 26.36
N SER A 627 -7.26 44.74 25.18
CA SER A 627 -8.49 44.53 24.36
C SER A 627 -8.28 43.28 23.45
N SER A 628 -9.18 42.28 23.40
CA SER A 628 -10.40 42.13 22.56
C SER A 628 -10.13 41.98 21.04
N SER A 629 -10.46 40.84 20.38
CA SER A 629 -11.80 40.42 19.86
C SER A 629 -12.14 41.10 18.50
N THR A 630 -13.03 40.69 17.59
CA THR A 630 -14.12 39.66 17.48
C THR A 630 -13.98 38.92 16.12
N ARG A 631 -14.57 37.76 15.76
CA ARG A 631 -15.69 36.87 16.19
C ARG A 631 -17.13 37.25 15.80
N SER A 632 -17.76 36.48 14.90
CA SER A 632 -19.20 36.52 14.56
C SER A 632 -19.84 35.12 14.63
N ILE A 633 -21.18 35.03 14.75
CA ILE A 633 -21.92 33.88 15.32
C ILE A 633 -23.28 33.63 14.59
N SER A 634 -23.79 32.39 14.69
CA SER A 634 -25.06 31.85 14.18
C SER A 634 -26.35 32.41 14.83
N PRO A 635 -27.53 32.00 14.33
CA PRO A 635 -28.66 31.62 15.22
C PRO A 635 -29.48 30.39 14.73
N ALA A 636 -30.52 29.87 15.40
CA ALA A 636 -30.66 29.41 16.81
C ALA A 636 -32.08 28.80 17.07
N LYS A 637 -32.19 27.51 17.47
CA LYS A 637 -33.38 26.80 18.04
C LYS A 637 -32.90 25.42 18.58
N GLY A 638 -33.20 24.91 19.79
CA GLY A 638 -34.06 25.32 20.93
C GLY A 638 -35.31 24.44 21.03
N TYR A 639 -35.66 23.71 22.12
CA TYR A 639 -35.22 23.63 23.54
C TYR A 639 -35.07 22.13 23.98
N GLY A 640 -34.95 21.65 25.25
CA GLY A 640 -35.11 22.20 26.61
C GLY A 640 -34.68 21.22 27.74
N ILE A 641 -34.98 21.51 29.02
CA ILE A 641 -34.47 20.88 30.28
C ILE A 641 -35.55 21.07 31.40
N PRO A 642 -35.81 20.13 32.36
CA PRO A 642 -35.00 20.02 33.60
C PRO A 642 -34.86 18.62 34.26
N SER A 643 -34.07 18.58 35.36
CA SER A 643 -33.62 17.40 36.10
C SER A 643 -34.05 17.38 37.58
N SER A 644 -33.97 16.21 38.23
CA SER A 644 -34.00 16.09 39.70
C SER A 644 -33.19 14.87 40.20
N HIS A 645 -32.68 14.96 41.43
CA HIS A 645 -31.94 13.88 42.13
C HIS A 645 -32.89 12.88 42.83
N VAL A 646 -32.36 11.69 43.18
CA VAL A 646 -32.37 11.13 44.56
C VAL A 646 -31.37 9.95 44.66
N ARG A 647 -31.02 9.52 45.87
CA ARG A 647 -30.04 8.44 46.18
C ARG A 647 -30.72 7.17 46.74
N PHE A 648 -29.92 6.09 46.79
CA PHE A 648 -29.75 5.13 47.90
C PHE A 648 -30.22 3.66 47.78
N HIS A 649 -29.30 2.81 48.27
CA HIS A 649 -29.44 1.53 48.97
C HIS A 649 -30.02 0.26 48.31
N THR A 650 -29.19 -0.80 48.44
CA THR A 650 -29.52 -2.23 48.45
C THR A 650 -30.50 -2.61 49.56
N PRO A 651 -31.26 -3.72 49.41
CA PRO A 651 -30.97 -4.87 50.28
C PRO A 651 -31.10 -6.25 49.61
N SER A 652 -30.77 -7.29 50.39
CA SER A 652 -31.04 -8.73 50.19
C SER A 652 -31.32 -9.35 51.58
N PRO A 653 -31.76 -10.62 51.73
CA PRO A 653 -32.48 -11.53 50.84
C PRO A 653 -33.91 -11.80 51.41
N PRO A 654 -34.59 -12.95 51.14
CA PRO A 654 -34.45 -14.12 52.05
C PRO A 654 -34.55 -15.52 51.39
N THR A 655 -34.31 -16.57 52.18
CA THR A 655 -34.62 -18.00 51.89
C THR A 655 -35.75 -18.50 52.82
N PRO A 656 -36.41 -19.66 52.57
CA PRO A 656 -35.98 -20.90 53.26
C PRO A 656 -36.27 -22.28 52.56
N ASN A 657 -35.35 -23.26 52.74
CA ASN A 657 -35.49 -24.66 53.25
C ASN A 657 -36.75 -25.56 53.02
N PRO A 658 -36.74 -26.91 53.30
CA PRO A 658 -35.64 -27.85 53.69
C PRO A 658 -35.70 -29.30 53.06
N ASN A 659 -34.89 -30.23 53.62
CA ASN A 659 -34.94 -31.73 53.58
C ASN A 659 -34.29 -32.46 52.36
N LEU A 660 -33.71 -33.67 52.47
CA LEU A 660 -33.83 -34.77 53.47
C LEU A 660 -32.48 -35.52 53.77
N ASN A 661 -32.45 -36.39 54.81
CA ASN A 661 -31.32 -37.21 55.34
C ASN A 661 -31.03 -38.54 54.55
N TYR A 662 -30.17 -39.53 54.91
CA TYR A 662 -29.46 -39.95 56.16
C TYR A 662 -28.23 -40.87 55.91
N ASN A 663 -27.42 -41.13 56.96
CA ASN A 663 -26.49 -42.27 57.25
C ASN A 663 -24.97 -42.08 56.96
N PHE A 664 -24.03 -42.83 57.59
CA PHE A 664 -23.78 -43.18 59.03
C PHE A 664 -22.34 -43.75 59.15
N ASP A 665 -21.69 -43.61 60.31
CA ASP A 665 -20.30 -44.01 60.65
C ASP A 665 -20.15 -45.54 61.00
N PRO A 666 -18.97 -46.17 61.28
CA PRO A 666 -17.77 -45.59 61.91
C PRO A 666 -16.34 -46.09 61.53
N ALA A 667 -15.38 -45.38 62.13
CA ALA A 667 -13.96 -45.64 62.49
C ALA A 667 -13.34 -47.07 62.42
N ASP A 668 -12.02 -47.10 62.18
CA ASP A 668 -11.06 -47.85 63.01
C ASP A 668 -9.66 -47.16 63.02
N ASP A 669 -8.86 -47.40 64.06
CA ASP A 669 -7.66 -46.61 64.40
C ASP A 669 -6.41 -47.51 64.52
N ARG A 670 -5.34 -47.28 63.73
CA ARG A 670 -4.05 -47.98 63.92
C ARG A 670 -2.81 -47.11 63.67
N SER A 671 -1.99 -47.03 64.70
CA SER A 671 -0.70 -46.35 64.73
C SER A 671 0.43 -47.13 64.06
N SER A 672 1.38 -46.42 63.45
CA SER A 672 2.80 -46.75 63.57
C SER A 672 3.66 -45.46 63.56
N SER A 673 4.72 -45.47 64.35
CA SER A 673 5.63 -44.33 64.51
C SER A 673 7.01 -44.63 63.94
N SER A 674 7.61 -43.67 63.23
CA SER A 674 9.06 -43.64 63.03
C SER A 674 9.58 -42.24 62.74
N SER A 675 10.66 -41.91 63.47
CA SER A 675 11.76 -41.02 63.10
C SER A 675 11.45 -39.73 62.33
N ALA A 676 11.49 -38.60 63.04
CA ALA A 676 12.00 -37.37 62.45
C ALA A 676 13.50 -37.55 62.17
N ASP A 677 13.95 -37.23 60.96
CA ASP A 677 15.36 -37.28 60.55
C ASP A 677 15.78 -35.94 59.92
N ASP A 678 16.94 -35.43 60.33
CA ASP A 678 17.37 -34.04 60.04
C ASP A 678 18.02 -33.94 58.65
N SER A 679 17.21 -33.52 57.68
CA SER A 679 17.64 -33.32 56.28
C SER A 679 17.74 -31.86 55.88
N THR A 680 18.62 -31.13 56.58
CA THR A 680 19.54 -30.11 56.02
C THR A 680 19.06 -29.40 54.74
N GLY A 681 18.59 -28.16 54.90
CA GLY A 681 17.94 -27.37 53.85
C GLY A 681 18.70 -27.27 52.53
N LYS A 682 18.36 -28.14 51.56
CA LYS A 682 18.84 -28.09 50.18
C LYS A 682 18.38 -26.79 49.52
N SER A 683 19.28 -25.80 49.48
CA SER A 683 19.05 -24.58 48.70
C SER A 683 18.62 -24.93 47.28
N ARG A 684 17.55 -24.30 46.78
CA ARG A 684 17.14 -24.41 45.38
C ARG A 684 18.16 -23.68 44.50
N ARG A 685 19.29 -24.34 44.22
CA ARG A 685 20.13 -24.04 43.05
C ARG A 685 19.19 -23.98 41.85
N GLY A 686 19.10 -22.82 41.20
CA GLY A 686 18.29 -22.66 40.00
C GLY A 686 18.75 -23.68 38.96
N SER A 687 17.84 -24.56 38.52
CA SER A 687 18.18 -25.60 37.54
C SER A 687 18.84 -24.98 36.31
N VAL A 688 19.82 -25.67 35.73
CA VAL A 688 20.48 -25.26 34.47
C VAL A 688 19.44 -25.00 33.39
N LEU A 689 18.37 -25.80 33.36
CA LEU A 689 17.20 -25.63 32.48
C LEU A 689 16.54 -24.24 32.63
N GLY A 690 16.43 -23.73 33.85
CA GLY A 690 15.86 -22.42 34.15
C GLY A 690 16.79 -21.25 33.81
N LEU A 691 18.11 -21.47 33.83
CA LEU A 691 19.08 -20.50 33.31
C LEU A 691 18.99 -20.43 31.77
N VAL A 692 18.99 -21.60 31.11
CA VAL A 692 18.83 -21.70 29.64
C VAL A 692 17.52 -21.04 29.19
N TRP A 693 16.39 -21.33 29.85
CA TRP A 693 15.10 -20.71 29.52
C TRP A 693 15.11 -19.19 29.63
N ARG A 694 15.71 -18.63 30.70
CA ARG A 694 15.86 -17.17 30.87
C ARG A 694 16.78 -16.56 29.80
N GLU A 695 17.83 -17.27 29.41
CA GLU A 695 18.75 -16.83 28.37
C GLU A 695 18.08 -16.86 26.97
N ILE A 696 17.27 -17.89 26.67
CA ILE A 696 16.41 -17.94 25.47
C ILE A 696 15.45 -16.75 25.48
N TRP A 697 14.63 -16.61 26.53
CA TRP A 697 13.61 -15.56 26.60
C TRP A 697 14.21 -14.15 26.46
N THR A 698 15.27 -13.84 27.22
CA THR A 698 15.90 -12.51 27.15
C THR A 698 16.62 -12.26 25.82
N SER A 699 17.16 -13.29 25.16
CA SER A 699 17.79 -13.15 23.85
C SER A 699 16.75 -12.94 22.74
N VAL A 700 15.72 -13.79 22.69
CA VAL A 700 14.64 -13.73 21.70
C VAL A 700 13.85 -12.45 21.85
N TRP A 701 13.47 -12.06 23.09
CA TRP A 701 12.74 -10.81 23.33
C TRP A 701 13.52 -9.58 22.85
N ARG A 702 14.83 -9.50 23.13
CA ARG A 702 15.70 -8.38 22.69
C ARG A 702 15.73 -8.20 21.18
N VAL A 703 15.61 -9.27 20.40
CA VAL A 703 15.45 -9.18 18.94
C VAL A 703 14.01 -8.82 18.60
N ALA A 704 13.05 -9.60 19.10
CA ALA A 704 11.65 -9.52 18.70
C ALA A 704 11.02 -8.14 18.89
N TRP A 705 11.22 -7.45 20.02
CA TRP A 705 10.57 -6.15 20.24
C TRP A 705 11.10 -5.06 19.30
N ILE A 706 12.41 -5.07 18.99
CA ILE A 706 13.01 -4.10 18.06
C ILE A 706 12.56 -4.39 16.63
N VAL A 707 12.65 -5.65 16.20
CA VAL A 707 12.30 -6.07 14.85
C VAL A 707 10.80 -5.85 14.57
N PHE A 708 9.93 -6.14 15.54
CA PHE A 708 8.50 -5.87 15.44
C PHE A 708 8.19 -4.36 15.40
N ALA A 709 8.86 -3.55 16.21
CA ALA A 709 8.70 -2.09 16.18
C ALA A 709 9.15 -1.48 14.83
N VAL A 710 10.27 -1.95 14.27
CA VAL A 710 10.75 -1.53 12.95
C VAL A 710 9.82 -2.01 11.83
N TYR A 711 9.30 -3.24 11.91
CA TYR A 711 8.32 -3.77 10.96
C TYR A 711 7.03 -2.95 10.98
N LEU A 712 6.44 -2.70 12.16
CA LEU A 712 5.25 -1.86 12.28
C LEU A 712 5.49 -0.44 11.77
N TYR A 713 6.67 0.14 12.00
CA TYR A 713 7.04 1.44 11.41
C TYR A 713 7.08 1.38 9.88
N LEU A 714 7.69 0.35 9.29
CA LEU A 714 7.78 0.15 7.84
C LEU A 714 6.45 -0.20 7.17
N VAL A 715 5.50 -0.79 7.91
CA VAL A 715 4.12 -1.06 7.47
C VAL A 715 3.24 0.19 7.59
N TRP A 716 3.31 0.92 8.71
CA TRP A 716 2.46 2.09 8.97
C TRP A 716 2.85 3.31 8.15
N PHE A 717 4.16 3.60 8.08
CA PHE A 717 4.73 4.63 7.19
C PHE A 717 5.12 4.04 5.82
N GLY A 718 4.50 2.91 5.44
CA GLY A 718 4.65 2.19 4.17
C GLY A 718 4.50 3.09 2.95
#